data_AF-A0AAF0E225-F1
#
_entry.id   AF-A0AAF0E225-F1
#
_cell.length_a   1.000
_cell.length_b   1.000
_cell.length_c   1.000
_cell.angle_alpha   90.00
_cell.angle_beta   90.00
_cell.angle_gamma   90.00
#
_symmetry.space_group_name_H-M   'P 1'
#
loop_
_entity.id
_entity.type
_entity.pdbx_description
1 polymer ?
#
loop_
_entity_poly.entity_id
_entity_poly.type
_entity_poly.pdbx_seq_one_letter_code
_entity_poly.pdbx_strand_id
1 'polypeptide(L)'
;MASTELAATYAALILADEGIEITTDKIVELTSAAGTPVEPIWASLLAKALEGKDIKDMLTNVGAAGEEKKEEEKEESDEDVRIFSAPNEFLVDVEPMMKHILAQEDTDGDNHISITDNGPKTVTLGTVGSNGYKGVEIRGTYMLSNLLQELAIAKDQGMEQVVIDEARLAENPIDRLSRMIRDMFWNNLTRRIDADGLEQILTDTKGSASSSQQIIYVPASETDMLEYYRRAARERPNLNLHVEALPEKITAEYMLSLNDRPGLLAIAMKSRVDPANGLVDMQGIPFVVPGARFNELYNWDSYFIALGLIEDNRVDLAKGAVEHFIFEIKHYGKILNGNRSYYLLRSQPPFLTDFAIRVYEKEKENLAALTERDPAREQENKDFLRRAIQAAIKEYHTVWMNTPRYNSETGLSRYFAEGLGVTPETEPSHFTAVLRPYAEKHGCSINEFKRKYHSQQVQEPELDEYFIHDRAVRESGHDTSYRLERRCANLATIDLNALLYKYETDIARVIRDEFGDSLELEEDFVLHGPLPPGFASGDEERLARTTPQRSEEWLARAAFRKQQVDKYCWNQAKGLYFDYDMVEKEQSLYESVTSFWAMWAGLASPEQAERMVKKSLCKFEVTGGLVPGTEESRGPISLARPNRQWDYPFAWPPHQMLAWEGLRKYGYMDDARRLAYRWLYMLITAFVDFNGVVPEKFDAVALSHMVSAEYGNQGTEFKHVPREGFGWMNASFQVGLTADEAVRIIVEATESPSTSVFGELLSAPAIQALASDATYAAYFRTLALFATGTWENYAEDPSKYTSLTPAQEAKLRQLTILSLAHRQRVLSYAEMQRATGLGSEPTSEATRALEDLIIDGVYHAFFSGKLDGLAQEFLVEEVSARDVPRANTEGVMHDALTPLLAALEAWKQRAHGAVQMLDAHIAQTREESASSAEARATNHDELVRALTEARAANARTQRTTDGEPMDIPRYVFSLIKRATNASTFQT
;
A
#
# COMPACT_ATOMS: atom_id res chain seq x y z
N MET A 1 14.90 28.98 -36.65
CA MET A 1 16.01 28.21 -37.22
C MET A 1 15.61 26.75 -37.12
N ALA A 2 15.36 26.06 -38.24
CA ALA A 2 14.96 24.66 -38.21
C ALA A 2 16.15 23.80 -37.73
N SER A 3 15.89 22.79 -36.89
CA SER A 3 16.92 21.85 -36.47
C SER A 3 17.44 21.06 -37.69
N THR A 4 18.70 20.65 -37.65
CA THR A 4 19.39 19.90 -38.71
C THR A 4 18.65 18.60 -39.08
N GLU A 5 17.88 18.04 -38.14
CA GLU A 5 17.04 16.85 -38.32
C GLU A 5 15.80 17.13 -39.19
N LEU A 6 15.10 18.25 -38.94
CA LEU A 6 13.94 18.67 -39.74
C LEU A 6 14.34 18.97 -41.19
N ALA A 7 15.55 19.52 -41.41
CA ALA A 7 16.05 19.81 -42.75
C ALA A 7 16.21 18.53 -43.60
N ALA A 8 16.68 17.43 -43.00
CA ALA A 8 16.79 16.13 -43.68
C ALA A 8 15.42 15.55 -44.03
N THR A 9 14.45 15.64 -43.12
CA THR A 9 13.07 15.19 -43.33
C THR A 9 12.37 15.99 -44.43
N TYR A 10 12.50 17.32 -44.43
CA TYR A 10 11.93 18.15 -45.50
C TYR A 10 12.58 17.88 -46.86
N ALA A 11 13.89 17.66 -46.91
CA ALA A 11 14.56 17.27 -48.14
C ALA A 11 14.06 15.91 -48.67
N ALA A 12 13.82 14.93 -47.79
CA ALA A 12 13.22 13.65 -48.17
C ALA A 12 11.77 13.80 -48.67
N LEU A 13 10.96 14.66 -48.06
CA LEU A 13 9.60 14.97 -48.51
C LEU A 13 9.57 15.69 -49.87
N ILE A 14 10.49 16.63 -50.10
CA ILE A 14 10.62 17.32 -51.39
C ILE A 14 11.01 16.33 -52.50
N LEU A 15 11.95 15.42 -52.22
CA LEU A 15 12.33 14.36 -53.14
C LEU A 15 11.16 13.41 -53.43
N ALA A 16 10.38 13.04 -52.40
CA ALA A 16 9.19 12.21 -52.55
C ALA A 16 8.08 12.88 -53.37
N ASP A 17 7.87 14.19 -53.18
CA ASP A 17 6.83 14.94 -53.88
C ASP A 17 7.12 15.03 -55.39
N GLU A 18 8.38 15.32 -55.73
CA GLU A 18 8.93 15.38 -57.11
C GLU A 18 9.14 13.99 -57.75
N GLY A 19 8.87 12.90 -57.03
CA GLY A 19 9.05 11.52 -57.54
C GLY A 19 10.50 11.14 -57.78
N ILE A 20 11.44 11.81 -57.11
CA ILE A 20 12.87 11.54 -57.21
C ILE A 20 13.28 10.59 -56.08
N GLU A 21 13.99 9.52 -56.42
CA GLU A 21 14.47 8.53 -55.45
C GLU A 21 15.30 9.18 -54.32
N ILE A 22 14.92 8.88 -53.08
CA ILE A 22 15.49 9.46 -51.87
C ILE A 22 16.78 8.73 -51.52
N THR A 23 17.90 9.41 -51.75
CA THR A 23 19.25 8.87 -51.50
C THR A 23 20.02 9.84 -50.62
N THR A 24 20.99 9.31 -49.87
CA THR A 24 21.87 10.09 -48.99
C THR A 24 22.44 11.31 -49.70
N ASP A 25 22.97 11.14 -50.91
CA ASP A 25 23.64 12.20 -51.66
C ASP A 25 22.67 13.33 -52.04
N LYS A 26 21.43 13.01 -52.44
CA LYS A 26 20.42 14.00 -52.82
C LYS A 26 19.85 14.76 -51.62
N ILE A 27 19.72 14.12 -50.47
CA ILE A 27 19.34 14.80 -49.22
C ILE A 27 20.44 15.80 -48.83
N VAL A 28 21.72 15.40 -48.90
CA VAL A 28 22.85 16.28 -48.58
C VAL A 28 22.96 17.44 -49.59
N GLU A 29 22.71 17.20 -50.87
CA GLU A 29 22.72 18.23 -51.92
C GLU A 29 21.61 19.28 -51.70
N LEU A 30 20.37 18.85 -51.45
CA LEU A 30 19.23 19.74 -51.19
C LEU A 30 19.41 20.57 -49.92
N THR A 31 19.88 19.93 -48.84
CA THR A 31 20.07 20.61 -47.55
C THR A 31 21.26 21.59 -47.60
N SER A 32 22.32 21.26 -48.34
CA SER A 32 23.44 22.16 -48.60
C SER A 32 23.05 23.35 -49.47
N ALA A 33 22.22 23.14 -50.52
CA ALA A 33 21.69 24.20 -51.35
C ALA A 33 20.74 25.15 -50.58
N ALA A 34 20.02 24.62 -49.58
CA ALA A 34 19.18 25.38 -48.66
C ALA A 34 19.95 26.08 -47.52
N GLY A 35 21.29 26.04 -47.53
CA GLY A 35 22.15 26.70 -46.54
C GLY A 35 22.15 26.04 -45.15
N THR A 36 21.65 24.80 -45.04
CA THR A 36 21.58 24.04 -43.80
C THR A 36 22.21 22.65 -43.99
N PRO A 37 23.55 22.53 -44.05
CA PRO A 37 24.21 21.27 -44.36
C PRO A 37 23.94 20.22 -43.28
N VAL A 38 23.46 19.04 -43.70
CA VAL A 38 23.24 17.88 -42.83
C VAL A 38 24.42 16.92 -42.94
N GLU A 39 24.87 16.36 -41.81
CA GLU A 39 25.95 15.37 -41.85
C GLU A 39 25.51 14.10 -42.61
N PRO A 40 26.36 13.52 -43.48
CA PRO A 40 25.97 12.38 -44.33
C PRO A 40 25.43 11.16 -43.58
N ILE A 41 25.79 10.97 -42.31
CA ILE A 41 25.32 9.86 -41.49
C ILE A 41 23.81 9.94 -41.21
N TRP A 42 23.28 11.14 -40.97
CA TRP A 42 21.85 11.37 -40.73
C TRP A 42 21.03 11.24 -42.00
N ALA A 43 21.56 11.76 -43.11
CA ALA A 43 20.97 11.54 -44.43
C ALA A 43 20.95 10.04 -44.79
N SER A 44 21.98 9.27 -44.41
CA SER A 44 22.03 7.83 -44.68
C SER A 44 21.09 7.01 -43.81
N LEU A 45 20.95 7.34 -42.54
CA LEU A 45 19.98 6.69 -41.64
C LEU A 45 18.55 6.93 -42.13
N LEU A 46 18.24 8.16 -42.52
CA LEU A 46 16.91 8.52 -43.03
C LEU A 46 16.63 7.88 -44.39
N ALA A 47 17.58 7.92 -45.35
CA ALA A 47 17.41 7.27 -46.65
C ALA A 47 17.15 5.76 -46.51
N LYS A 48 17.87 5.07 -45.60
CA LYS A 48 17.62 3.66 -45.30
C LYS A 48 16.28 3.42 -44.61
N ALA A 49 15.87 4.28 -43.68
CA ALA A 49 14.59 4.15 -42.99
C ALA A 49 13.38 4.31 -43.91
N LEU A 50 13.57 5.01 -45.04
CA LEU A 50 12.57 5.27 -46.07
C LEU A 50 12.70 4.35 -47.30
N GLU A 51 13.73 3.51 -47.34
CA GLU A 51 13.97 2.58 -48.45
C GLU A 51 12.83 1.56 -48.53
N GLY A 52 12.17 1.49 -49.70
CA GLY A 52 11.02 0.61 -49.93
C GLY A 52 9.69 1.08 -49.30
N LYS A 53 9.63 2.28 -48.70
CA LYS A 53 8.38 2.84 -48.15
C LYS A 53 7.74 3.86 -49.11
N ASP A 54 6.42 3.76 -49.30
CA ASP A 54 5.66 4.78 -50.05
C ASP A 54 5.34 5.96 -49.14
N ILE A 55 6.14 7.02 -49.25
CA ILE A 55 6.01 8.20 -48.41
C ILE A 55 4.70 8.96 -48.68
N LYS A 56 4.15 8.91 -49.90
CA LYS A 56 2.87 9.55 -50.19
C LYS A 56 1.74 8.81 -49.49
N ASP A 57 1.79 7.48 -49.46
CA ASP A 57 0.82 6.65 -48.74
C ASP A 57 0.91 6.83 -47.21
N MET A 58 2.12 6.99 -46.67
CA MET A 58 2.34 7.32 -45.24
C MET A 58 1.76 8.69 -44.84
N LEU A 59 1.71 9.65 -45.76
CA LEU A 59 1.13 10.97 -45.51
C LEU A 59 -0.39 10.98 -45.64
N THR A 60 -0.96 10.07 -46.45
CA THR A 60 -2.41 9.98 -46.69
C THR A 60 -3.15 9.06 -45.71
N ASN A 61 -2.47 8.15 -45.01
CA ASN A 61 -3.08 7.21 -44.06
C ASN A 61 -3.08 7.69 -42.59
N VAL A 62 -2.94 8.99 -42.34
CA VAL A 62 -3.11 9.60 -41.00
C VAL A 62 -4.60 9.88 -40.76
N GLY A 63 -5.40 8.81 -40.61
CA GLY A 63 -6.80 8.92 -40.19
C GLY A 63 -7.75 7.87 -40.77
N ALA A 64 -8.15 6.93 -39.89
CA ALA A 64 -9.25 5.96 -40.00
C ALA A 64 -9.03 4.68 -40.84
N ALA A 65 -9.21 3.53 -40.17
CA ALA A 65 -9.17 2.18 -40.72
C ALA A 65 -10.52 1.74 -41.32
N GLY A 66 -10.48 0.79 -42.29
CA GLY A 66 -11.63 -0.06 -42.67
C GLY A 66 -11.71 -0.54 -44.14
N GLU A 67 -11.16 -1.74 -44.41
CA GLU A 67 -11.67 -2.85 -45.28
C GLU A 67 -12.05 -2.64 -46.78
N GLU A 68 -11.86 -3.56 -47.74
CA GLU A 68 -11.16 -4.86 -47.89
C GLU A 68 -11.26 -5.23 -49.41
N LYS A 69 -10.23 -5.85 -50.00
CA LYS A 69 -10.43 -6.89 -51.02
C LYS A 69 -9.38 -7.98 -50.83
N LYS A 70 -9.86 -9.07 -50.23
CA LYS A 70 -9.20 -10.33 -49.86
C LYS A 70 -8.44 -11.01 -51.00
N GLU A 71 -7.22 -11.44 -50.69
CA GLU A 71 -6.76 -12.82 -50.92
C GLU A 71 -5.85 -13.25 -49.75
N GLU A 72 -6.42 -14.09 -48.88
CA GLU A 72 -5.84 -15.12 -48.00
C GLU A 72 -4.56 -14.83 -47.19
N GLU A 73 -4.72 -14.39 -45.94
CA GLU A 73 -4.15 -15.00 -44.72
C GLU A 73 -4.83 -14.38 -43.49
N LYS A 74 -5.46 -15.20 -42.63
CA LYS A 74 -6.37 -14.79 -41.54
C LYS A 74 -5.60 -14.53 -40.23
N GLU A 75 -5.42 -13.26 -39.89
CA GLU A 75 -5.36 -12.76 -38.50
C GLU A 75 -6.40 -11.64 -38.38
N GLU A 76 -7.48 -11.89 -37.64
CA GLU A 76 -8.53 -10.91 -37.32
C GLU A 76 -8.09 -10.10 -36.09
N SER A 77 -7.97 -8.77 -36.24
CA SER A 77 -7.97 -7.82 -35.12
C SER A 77 -9.18 -6.90 -35.28
N ASP A 78 -10.22 -7.16 -34.47
CA ASP A 78 -11.38 -6.28 -34.29
C ASP A 78 -10.98 -5.19 -33.27
N GLU A 79 -10.73 -3.95 -33.71
CA GLU A 79 -10.82 -2.78 -32.84
C GLU A 79 -12.21 -2.15 -32.99
N ASP A 80 -13.17 -2.73 -32.26
CA ASP A 80 -14.46 -2.10 -31.98
C ASP A 80 -14.30 -1.03 -30.90
N VAL A 81 -15.03 0.07 -31.12
CA VAL A 81 -15.31 1.17 -30.20
C VAL A 81 -15.47 0.66 -28.76
N ARG A 82 -14.60 1.10 -27.83
CA ARG A 82 -14.77 0.89 -26.37
C ARG A 82 -15.94 1.71 -25.83
N ILE A 83 -17.15 1.25 -26.14
CA ILE A 83 -18.24 1.21 -25.15
C ILE A 83 -17.66 0.44 -23.96
N PHE A 84 -17.94 0.84 -22.71
CA PHE A 84 -17.54 0.08 -21.50
C PHE A 84 -17.91 -1.41 -21.65
N SER A 85 -17.01 -2.22 -22.20
CA SER A 85 -17.14 -3.66 -22.32
C SER A 85 -16.63 -4.24 -21.02
N ALA A 86 -17.33 -5.24 -20.48
CA ALA A 86 -16.83 -5.99 -19.35
C ALA A 86 -15.42 -6.54 -19.69
N PRO A 87 -14.48 -6.58 -18.72
CA PRO A 87 -13.17 -7.19 -18.94
C PRO A 87 -13.32 -8.63 -19.45
N ASN A 88 -12.39 -9.09 -20.28
CA ASN A 88 -12.46 -10.45 -20.81
C ASN A 88 -12.35 -11.48 -19.68
N GLU A 89 -13.17 -12.52 -19.75
CA GLU A 89 -13.05 -13.71 -18.91
C GLU A 89 -12.45 -14.84 -19.74
N PHE A 90 -11.47 -15.56 -19.19
CA PHE A 90 -10.78 -16.66 -19.86
C PHE A 90 -11.13 -18.01 -19.25
N LEU A 91 -11.48 -19.00 -20.07
CA LEU A 91 -11.66 -20.37 -19.62
C LEU A 91 -10.36 -21.15 -19.88
N VAL A 92 -9.71 -21.62 -18.81
CA VAL A 92 -8.37 -22.20 -18.91
C VAL A 92 -8.32 -23.58 -18.25
N ASP A 93 -7.84 -24.58 -19.00
CA ASP A 93 -7.48 -25.89 -18.47
C ASP A 93 -6.19 -25.77 -17.63
N VAL A 94 -6.29 -26.06 -16.34
CA VAL A 94 -5.26 -25.70 -15.35
C VAL A 94 -3.93 -26.38 -15.64
N GLU A 95 -3.87 -27.72 -15.58
CA GLU A 95 -2.60 -28.43 -15.77
C GLU A 95 -1.98 -28.31 -17.17
N PRO A 96 -2.76 -28.42 -18.27
CA PRO A 96 -2.22 -28.26 -19.62
C PRO A 96 -1.62 -26.87 -19.83
N MET A 97 -2.33 -25.81 -19.41
CA MET A 97 -1.83 -24.45 -19.55
C MET A 97 -0.59 -24.21 -18.70
N MET A 98 -0.58 -24.69 -17.45
CA MET A 98 0.57 -24.53 -16.56
C MET A 98 1.83 -25.23 -17.11
N LYS A 99 1.69 -26.40 -17.73
CA LYS A 99 2.81 -27.08 -18.44
C LYS A 99 3.24 -26.33 -19.69
N HIS A 100 2.28 -25.77 -20.44
CA HIS A 100 2.55 -25.03 -21.66
C HIS A 100 3.33 -23.75 -21.37
N ILE A 101 2.87 -22.94 -20.42
CA ILE A 101 3.50 -21.66 -20.08
C ILE A 101 4.90 -21.86 -19.50
N LEU A 102 5.10 -22.86 -18.62
CA LEU A 102 6.43 -23.18 -18.10
C LEU A 102 7.37 -23.65 -19.21
N ALA A 103 6.92 -24.54 -20.11
CA ALA A 103 7.78 -25.01 -21.20
C ALA A 103 8.16 -23.90 -22.21
N GLN A 104 7.37 -22.84 -22.29
CA GLN A 104 7.58 -21.72 -23.21
C GLN A 104 8.35 -20.56 -22.57
N GLU A 105 8.02 -20.22 -21.33
CA GLU A 105 8.46 -18.99 -20.66
C GLU A 105 9.49 -19.22 -19.56
N ASP A 106 9.53 -20.38 -18.89
CA ASP A 106 10.53 -20.71 -17.86
C ASP A 106 11.76 -21.36 -18.52
N THR A 107 12.80 -20.54 -18.73
CA THR A 107 13.99 -20.92 -19.52
C THR A 107 15.16 -21.39 -18.66
N ASP A 108 15.18 -21.08 -17.37
CA ASP A 108 16.20 -21.54 -16.43
C ASP A 108 15.73 -22.75 -15.58
N GLY A 109 14.45 -23.11 -15.66
CA GLY A 109 13.85 -24.29 -15.05
C GLY A 109 13.57 -24.13 -13.56
N ASP A 110 13.51 -22.89 -13.06
CA ASP A 110 13.28 -22.60 -11.65
C ASP A 110 11.79 -22.64 -11.25
N ASN A 111 10.89 -22.83 -12.22
CA ASN A 111 9.42 -22.82 -12.09
C ASN A 111 8.83 -21.43 -11.76
N HIS A 112 9.52 -20.37 -12.18
CA HIS A 112 9.06 -19.00 -12.17
C HIS A 112 9.01 -18.43 -13.59
N ILE A 113 8.29 -17.33 -13.75
CA ILE A 113 8.34 -16.50 -14.95
C ILE A 113 8.85 -15.13 -14.52
N SER A 114 10.08 -14.83 -14.92
CA SER A 114 10.81 -13.63 -14.51
C SER A 114 11.31 -12.84 -15.72
N ILE A 115 11.91 -11.68 -15.45
CA ILE A 115 12.58 -10.88 -16.49
C ILE A 115 13.89 -11.52 -16.98
N THR A 116 14.47 -12.45 -16.23
CA THR A 116 15.68 -13.16 -16.64
C THR A 116 15.40 -14.27 -17.64
N ASP A 117 14.13 -14.67 -17.75
CA ASP A 117 13.69 -15.65 -18.72
C ASP A 117 13.65 -15.10 -20.15
N ASN A 118 14.10 -15.91 -21.11
CA ASN A 118 14.19 -15.52 -22.52
C ASN A 118 13.06 -16.05 -23.41
N GLY A 119 11.92 -16.42 -22.80
CA GLY A 119 10.70 -16.80 -23.52
C GLY A 119 10.10 -15.66 -24.35
N PRO A 120 9.12 -15.94 -25.23
CA PRO A 120 8.52 -14.97 -26.14
C PRO A 120 7.66 -13.91 -25.43
N LYS A 121 7.34 -14.09 -24.15
CA LYS A 121 6.53 -13.19 -23.32
C LYS A 121 5.11 -13.02 -23.85
N THR A 122 4.56 -14.04 -24.51
CA THR A 122 3.17 -14.02 -24.99
C THR A 122 2.51 -15.40 -24.93
N VAL A 123 1.25 -15.44 -24.50
CA VAL A 123 0.41 -16.65 -24.48
C VAL A 123 -1.02 -16.29 -24.88
N THR A 124 -1.64 -17.11 -25.72
CA THR A 124 -3.03 -16.92 -26.14
C THR A 124 -3.99 -17.67 -25.22
N LEU A 125 -4.98 -16.96 -24.65
CA LEU A 125 -6.04 -17.52 -23.81
C LEU A 125 -7.41 -17.47 -24.50
N GLY A 126 -8.18 -18.56 -24.39
CA GLY A 126 -9.53 -18.64 -24.94
C GLY A 126 -10.57 -17.90 -24.07
N THR A 127 -11.43 -17.08 -24.68
CA THR A 127 -12.46 -16.31 -23.97
C THR A 127 -13.69 -17.17 -23.61
N VAL A 128 -14.30 -16.92 -22.46
CA VAL A 128 -15.53 -17.58 -21.99
C VAL A 128 -16.69 -17.32 -22.96
N GLY A 129 -16.85 -16.08 -23.42
CA GLY A 129 -17.93 -15.69 -24.36
C GLY A 129 -17.88 -16.44 -25.70
N SER A 130 -16.73 -17.02 -26.05
CA SER A 130 -16.56 -17.87 -27.22
C SER A 130 -16.38 -19.35 -26.88
N ASN A 131 -16.59 -19.77 -25.64
CA ASN A 131 -16.30 -21.13 -25.16
C ASN A 131 -14.89 -21.62 -25.55
N GLY A 132 -13.91 -20.70 -25.54
CA GLY A 132 -12.51 -20.95 -25.88
C GLY A 132 -12.14 -20.85 -27.37
N TYR A 133 -13.07 -20.55 -28.28
CA TYR A 133 -12.78 -20.50 -29.72
C TYR A 133 -12.09 -19.21 -30.19
N LYS A 134 -12.37 -18.06 -29.56
CA LYS A 134 -11.68 -16.78 -29.80
C LYS A 134 -10.60 -16.59 -28.74
N GLY A 135 -9.35 -16.52 -29.18
CA GLY A 135 -8.18 -16.30 -28.34
C GLY A 135 -7.84 -14.81 -28.19
N VAL A 136 -7.40 -14.41 -27.00
CA VAL A 136 -6.82 -13.10 -26.70
C VAL A 136 -5.38 -13.33 -26.25
N GLU A 137 -4.46 -12.51 -26.74
CA GLU A 137 -3.04 -12.63 -26.41
C GLU A 137 -2.72 -11.88 -25.11
N ILE A 138 -2.25 -12.61 -24.11
CA ILE A 138 -1.68 -12.06 -22.87
C ILE A 138 -0.20 -11.82 -23.09
N ARG A 139 0.26 -10.60 -22.81
CA ARG A 139 1.62 -10.15 -23.11
C ARG A 139 2.35 -9.68 -21.85
N GLY A 140 3.66 -9.91 -21.84
CA GLY A 140 4.59 -9.41 -20.82
C GLY A 140 4.76 -10.35 -19.62
N THR A 141 5.97 -10.32 -19.05
CA THR A 141 6.39 -11.17 -17.93
C THR A 141 5.41 -11.13 -16.76
N TYR A 142 4.95 -9.95 -16.36
CA TYR A 142 4.12 -9.79 -15.17
C TYR A 142 2.74 -10.47 -15.28
N MET A 143 2.02 -10.27 -16.39
CA MET A 143 0.70 -10.90 -16.59
C MET A 143 0.83 -12.42 -16.75
N LEU A 144 1.90 -12.89 -17.40
CA LEU A 144 2.19 -14.32 -17.56
C LEU A 144 2.58 -14.98 -16.24
N SER A 145 3.37 -14.28 -15.42
CA SER A 145 3.67 -14.70 -14.05
C SER A 145 2.39 -14.76 -13.21
N ASN A 146 1.53 -13.74 -13.28
CA ASN A 146 0.24 -13.76 -12.59
C ASN A 146 -0.64 -14.93 -13.05
N LEU A 147 -0.66 -15.23 -14.35
CA LEU A 147 -1.37 -16.39 -14.89
C LEU A 147 -0.82 -17.69 -14.29
N LEU A 148 0.51 -17.88 -14.27
CA LEU A 148 1.13 -19.05 -13.62
C LEU A 148 0.72 -19.16 -12.14
N GLN A 149 0.69 -18.03 -11.43
CA GLN A 149 0.29 -17.99 -10.01
C GLN A 149 -1.18 -18.36 -9.80
N GLU A 150 -2.11 -17.80 -10.58
CA GLU A 150 -3.54 -18.12 -10.47
C GLU A 150 -3.80 -19.59 -10.84
N LEU A 151 -3.10 -20.13 -11.84
CA LEU A 151 -3.17 -21.56 -12.20
C LEU A 151 -2.64 -22.45 -11.07
N ALA A 152 -1.56 -22.06 -10.40
CA ALA A 152 -1.02 -22.79 -9.25
C ALA A 152 -1.99 -22.77 -8.06
N ILE A 153 -2.68 -21.65 -7.81
CA ILE A 153 -3.74 -21.54 -6.79
C ILE A 153 -4.92 -22.47 -7.13
N ALA A 154 -5.39 -22.43 -8.38
CA ALA A 154 -6.51 -23.27 -8.84
C ALA A 154 -6.16 -24.78 -8.73
N LYS A 155 -4.92 -25.14 -9.07
CA LYS A 155 -4.42 -26.51 -8.95
C LYS A 155 -4.46 -27.00 -7.50
N ASP A 156 -4.02 -26.18 -6.55
CA ASP A 156 -4.02 -26.54 -5.13
C ASP A 156 -5.44 -26.70 -4.56
N GLN A 157 -6.42 -26.03 -5.17
CA GLN A 157 -7.85 -26.18 -4.86
C GLN A 157 -8.49 -27.41 -5.56
N GLY A 158 -7.73 -28.17 -6.33
CA GLY A 158 -8.20 -29.35 -7.06
C GLY A 158 -9.06 -29.02 -8.28
N MET A 159 -8.93 -27.81 -8.84
CA MET A 159 -9.67 -27.40 -10.03
C MET A 159 -8.99 -27.90 -11.30
N GLU A 160 -9.76 -28.54 -12.19
CA GLU A 160 -9.28 -28.95 -13.53
C GLU A 160 -9.38 -27.80 -14.54
N GLN A 161 -10.41 -26.97 -14.40
CA GLN A 161 -10.66 -25.76 -15.19
C GLN A 161 -10.93 -24.57 -14.28
N VAL A 162 -10.48 -23.40 -14.69
CA VAL A 162 -10.68 -22.14 -13.96
C VAL A 162 -11.11 -21.04 -14.94
N VAL A 163 -11.98 -20.15 -14.46
CA VAL A 163 -12.30 -18.90 -15.15
C VAL A 163 -11.46 -17.79 -14.53
N ILE A 164 -10.69 -17.09 -15.35
CA ILE A 164 -9.78 -16.02 -14.92
C ILE A 164 -10.18 -14.72 -15.60
N ASP A 165 -10.44 -13.68 -14.81
CA ASP A 165 -10.68 -12.34 -15.31
C ASP A 165 -9.37 -11.70 -15.80
N GLU A 166 -9.40 -11.01 -16.93
CA GLU A 166 -8.25 -10.24 -17.42
C GLU A 166 -7.77 -9.20 -16.39
N ALA A 167 -8.71 -8.57 -15.68
CA ALA A 167 -8.42 -7.64 -14.60
C ALA A 167 -7.61 -8.27 -13.45
N ARG A 168 -7.74 -9.59 -13.24
CA ARG A 168 -6.96 -10.33 -12.24
C ARG A 168 -5.52 -10.55 -12.67
N LEU A 169 -5.28 -10.70 -13.97
CA LEU A 169 -3.94 -10.84 -14.55
C LEU A 169 -3.22 -9.49 -14.67
N ALA A 170 -3.97 -8.44 -15.02
CA ALA A 170 -3.49 -7.06 -15.16
C ALA A 170 -3.56 -6.24 -13.86
N GLU A 171 -3.80 -6.88 -12.71
CA GLU A 171 -3.97 -6.21 -11.42
C GLU A 171 -2.74 -5.35 -11.08
N ASN A 172 -2.97 -4.11 -10.63
CA ASN A 172 -1.91 -3.20 -10.21
C ASN A 172 -1.01 -3.91 -9.16
N PRO A 173 0.33 -3.92 -9.33
CA PRO A 173 1.21 -4.68 -8.46
C PRO A 173 1.20 -4.23 -6.99
N ILE A 174 0.91 -2.95 -6.72
CA ILE A 174 0.76 -2.43 -5.36
C ILE A 174 -0.49 -3.04 -4.71
N ASP A 175 -1.62 -2.97 -5.41
CA ASP A 175 -2.90 -3.51 -4.93
C ASP A 175 -2.82 -5.04 -4.78
N ARG A 176 -2.21 -5.72 -5.77
CA ARG A 176 -2.00 -7.18 -5.77
C ARG A 176 -1.20 -7.62 -4.56
N LEU A 177 -0.03 -7.01 -4.33
CA LEU A 177 0.81 -7.37 -3.19
C LEU A 177 0.10 -7.05 -1.86
N SER A 178 -0.50 -5.86 -1.73
CA SER A 178 -1.22 -5.47 -0.50
C SER A 178 -2.37 -6.46 -0.19
N ARG A 179 -3.10 -6.89 -1.22
CA ARG A 179 -4.16 -7.90 -1.10
C ARG A 179 -3.61 -9.28 -0.77
N MET A 180 -2.52 -9.72 -1.41
CA MET A 180 -1.85 -10.99 -1.08
C MET A 180 -1.38 -11.02 0.36
N ILE A 181 -0.84 -9.90 0.88
CA ILE A 181 -0.45 -9.78 2.28
C ILE A 181 -1.65 -9.98 3.22
N ARG A 182 -2.72 -9.21 2.99
CA ARG A 182 -3.96 -9.25 3.80
C ARG A 182 -4.64 -10.62 3.81
N ASP A 183 -4.86 -11.15 2.62
CA ASP A 183 -5.82 -12.24 2.42
C ASP A 183 -5.13 -13.61 2.44
N MET A 184 -3.83 -13.67 2.15
CA MET A 184 -3.08 -14.93 2.02
C MET A 184 -1.88 -15.01 2.96
N PHE A 185 -0.95 -14.05 2.92
CA PHE A 185 0.33 -14.20 3.60
C PHE A 185 0.18 -14.23 5.12
N TRP A 186 -0.60 -13.33 5.72
CA TRP A 186 -0.82 -13.37 7.17
C TRP A 186 -1.43 -14.69 7.64
N ASN A 187 -2.36 -15.24 6.87
CA ASN A 187 -2.99 -16.51 7.19
C ASN A 187 -1.98 -17.66 7.09
N ASN A 188 -1.14 -17.67 6.06
CA ASN A 188 -0.11 -18.69 5.86
C ASN A 188 1.08 -18.58 6.83
N LEU A 189 1.32 -17.40 7.41
CA LEU A 189 2.30 -17.18 8.49
C LEU A 189 1.71 -17.40 9.89
N THR A 190 0.40 -17.57 10.03
CA THR A 190 -0.23 -17.78 11.34
C THR A 190 0.04 -19.20 11.86
N ARG A 191 0.40 -19.34 13.13
CA ARG A 191 0.62 -20.61 13.83
C ARG A 191 -0.19 -20.66 15.13
N ARG A 192 -0.42 -21.88 15.63
CA ARG A 192 -1.02 -22.18 16.94
C ARG A 192 -0.28 -23.36 17.57
N ILE A 193 -0.04 -23.32 18.89
CA ILE A 193 0.62 -24.42 19.63
C ILE A 193 -0.42 -25.21 20.43
N ASP A 194 -1.30 -25.87 19.70
CA ASP A 194 -2.29 -26.81 20.23
C ASP A 194 -2.36 -28.07 19.36
N ALA A 195 -3.21 -29.04 19.73
CA ALA A 195 -3.25 -30.34 19.06
C ALA A 195 -3.37 -30.25 17.54
N ASP A 196 -4.10 -29.25 17.01
CA ASP A 196 -4.28 -29.02 15.57
C ASP A 196 -3.05 -28.39 14.91
N GLY A 197 -2.44 -27.38 15.53
CA GLY A 197 -1.29 -26.67 14.95
C GLY A 197 0.07 -27.35 15.15
N LEU A 198 0.17 -28.33 16.05
CA LEU A 198 1.42 -29.00 16.37
C LEU A 198 2.09 -29.70 15.17
N GLU A 199 1.31 -30.22 14.22
CA GLU A 199 1.84 -30.91 13.03
C GLU A 199 2.70 -29.99 12.16
N GLN A 200 2.33 -28.70 12.07
CA GLN A 200 3.05 -27.72 11.25
C GLN A 200 4.29 -27.14 11.95
N ILE A 201 4.27 -27.03 13.29
CA ILE A 201 5.26 -26.25 14.05
C ILE A 201 6.39 -27.09 14.67
N LEU A 202 6.16 -28.39 14.90
CA LEU A 202 7.13 -29.22 15.63
C LEU A 202 8.46 -29.35 14.89
N THR A 203 8.43 -29.44 13.56
CA THR A 203 9.61 -29.60 12.71
C THR A 203 10.61 -28.44 12.90
N ASP A 204 11.84 -28.81 13.27
CA ASP A 204 12.98 -27.89 13.36
C ASP A 204 14.02 -28.27 12.31
N THR A 205 14.22 -27.42 11.31
CA THR A 205 15.20 -27.63 10.24
C THR A 205 16.58 -27.06 10.58
N LYS A 206 16.73 -26.37 11.72
CA LYS A 206 17.93 -25.59 12.09
C LYS A 206 18.94 -26.41 12.89
N GLY A 207 18.48 -27.41 13.65
CA GLY A 207 19.34 -28.27 14.46
C GLY A 207 19.98 -29.42 13.67
N SER A 208 21.21 -29.79 14.04
CA SER A 208 21.88 -31.00 13.51
C SER A 208 21.34 -32.31 14.10
N ALA A 209 20.48 -32.24 15.11
CA ALA A 209 19.93 -33.39 15.79
C ALA A 209 18.81 -34.03 14.95
N SER A 210 19.15 -35.12 14.26
CA SER A 210 18.23 -36.10 13.67
C SER A 210 17.45 -36.87 14.77
N SER A 211 16.92 -36.18 15.79
CA SER A 211 16.02 -36.82 16.73
C SER A 211 14.72 -37.12 16.01
N SER A 212 14.40 -38.40 15.86
CA SER A 212 13.10 -38.81 15.34
C SER A 212 11.94 -38.40 16.27
N GLN A 213 12.24 -38.06 17.53
CA GLN A 213 11.28 -37.68 18.56
C GLN A 213 11.16 -36.15 18.65
N GLN A 214 9.92 -35.66 18.55
CA GLN A 214 9.57 -34.25 18.70
C GLN A 214 9.31 -33.94 20.16
N ILE A 215 9.88 -32.85 20.71
CA ILE A 215 9.78 -32.53 22.15
C ILE A 215 9.08 -31.18 22.33
N ILE A 216 8.13 -31.12 23.26
CA ILE A 216 7.60 -29.88 23.82
C ILE A 216 7.93 -29.79 25.32
N TYR A 217 8.53 -28.67 25.70
CA TYR A 217 8.88 -28.33 27.08
C TYR A 217 7.84 -27.36 27.65
N VAL A 218 7.27 -27.70 28.80
CA VAL A 218 6.20 -26.95 29.46
C VAL A 218 6.68 -26.50 30.84
N PRO A 219 6.44 -25.26 31.29
CA PRO A 219 6.76 -24.85 32.65
C PRO A 219 6.12 -25.78 33.69
N ALA A 220 6.87 -26.23 34.70
CA ALA A 220 6.34 -27.13 35.73
C ALA A 220 5.15 -26.55 36.51
N SER A 221 5.02 -25.22 36.56
CA SER A 221 3.89 -24.52 37.18
C SER A 221 2.58 -24.64 36.39
N GLU A 222 2.64 -24.97 35.10
CA GLU A 222 1.47 -25.04 34.20
C GLU A 222 0.97 -26.48 34.08
N THR A 223 0.37 -26.98 35.16
CA THR A 223 -0.10 -28.37 35.28
C THR A 223 -1.14 -28.75 34.23
N ASP A 224 -2.04 -27.82 33.92
CA ASP A 224 -3.13 -28.08 32.98
C ASP A 224 -2.58 -28.20 31.56
N MET A 225 -1.55 -27.39 31.20
CA MET A 225 -0.93 -27.46 29.87
C MET A 225 -0.13 -28.75 29.70
N LEU A 226 0.56 -29.17 30.76
CA LEU A 226 1.23 -30.46 30.81
C LEU A 226 0.25 -31.61 30.55
N GLU A 227 -0.93 -31.59 31.19
CA GLU A 227 -1.95 -32.60 30.96
C GLU A 227 -2.52 -32.53 29.53
N TYR A 228 -2.79 -31.32 29.03
CA TYR A 228 -3.26 -31.08 27.67
C TYR A 228 -2.32 -31.68 26.63
N TYR A 229 -1.03 -31.35 26.66
CA TYR A 229 -0.08 -31.86 25.67
C TYR A 229 0.16 -33.37 25.82
N ARG A 230 0.13 -33.91 27.05
CA ARG A 230 0.19 -35.37 27.26
C ARG A 230 -1.03 -36.09 26.70
N ARG A 231 -2.21 -35.46 26.77
CA ARG A 231 -3.41 -35.97 26.11
C ARG A 231 -3.27 -35.90 24.59
N ALA A 232 -2.84 -34.76 24.04
CA ALA A 232 -2.59 -34.61 22.60
C ALA A 232 -1.58 -35.65 22.06
N ALA A 233 -0.50 -35.93 22.79
CA ALA A 233 0.48 -36.96 22.44
C ALA A 233 -0.12 -38.38 22.40
N ARG A 234 -1.09 -38.68 23.28
CA ARG A 234 -1.80 -39.98 23.29
C ARG A 234 -2.82 -40.10 22.16
N GLU A 235 -3.51 -39.01 21.85
CA GLU A 235 -4.56 -38.96 20.82
C GLU A 235 -3.98 -38.91 19.40
N ARG A 236 -2.79 -38.32 19.23
CA ARG A 236 -2.09 -38.18 17.95
C ARG A 236 -0.69 -38.82 17.99
N PRO A 237 -0.60 -40.16 18.04
CA PRO A 237 0.69 -40.87 18.13
C PRO A 237 1.57 -40.66 16.89
N ASN A 238 1.00 -40.24 15.75
CA ASN A 238 1.72 -39.88 14.53
C ASN A 238 2.65 -38.67 14.70
N LEU A 239 2.39 -37.78 15.67
CA LEU A 239 3.25 -36.63 15.94
C LEU A 239 4.59 -37.02 16.59
N ASN A 240 4.72 -38.25 17.13
CA ASN A 240 5.85 -38.70 17.93
C ASN A 240 6.27 -37.67 19.02
N LEU A 241 5.27 -37.08 19.67
CA LEU A 241 5.43 -35.98 20.61
C LEU A 241 5.79 -36.49 22.02
N HIS A 242 6.89 -35.98 22.56
CA HIS A 242 7.29 -36.13 23.94
C HIS A 242 7.07 -34.83 24.71
N VAL A 243 6.46 -34.93 25.89
CA VAL A 243 6.10 -33.78 26.72
C VAL A 243 6.91 -33.81 27.99
N GLU A 244 7.70 -32.76 28.22
CA GLU A 244 8.59 -32.65 29.37
C GLU A 244 8.32 -31.38 30.17
N ALA A 245 8.38 -31.48 31.50
CA ALA A 245 8.29 -30.33 32.39
C ALA A 245 9.68 -29.68 32.56
N LEU A 246 9.75 -28.37 32.42
CA LEU A 246 10.95 -27.59 32.73
C LEU A 246 11.13 -27.42 34.24
N PRO A 247 12.37 -27.39 34.75
CA PRO A 247 12.64 -27.03 36.13
C PRO A 247 12.23 -25.57 36.43
N GLU A 248 11.91 -25.26 37.69
CA GLU A 248 11.57 -23.89 38.12
C GLU A 248 12.71 -22.89 37.88
N LYS A 249 13.96 -23.35 37.97
CA LYS A 249 15.16 -22.55 37.69
C LYS A 249 15.90 -23.13 36.50
N ILE A 250 16.05 -22.31 35.47
CA ILE A 250 16.72 -22.66 34.23
C ILE A 250 18.16 -22.13 34.30
N THR A 251 19.15 -23.02 34.39
CA THR A 251 20.57 -22.66 34.43
C THR A 251 21.25 -22.85 33.07
N ALA A 252 22.45 -22.29 32.90
CA ALA A 252 23.24 -22.47 31.69
C ALA A 252 23.66 -23.92 31.45
N GLU A 253 23.94 -24.68 32.51
CA GLU A 253 24.25 -26.11 32.45
C GLU A 253 23.03 -26.92 32.04
N TYR A 254 21.85 -26.58 32.56
CA TYR A 254 20.61 -27.24 32.15
C TYR A 254 20.32 -26.99 30.67
N MET A 255 20.41 -25.73 30.20
CA MET A 255 20.21 -25.41 28.78
C MET A 255 21.22 -26.16 27.89
N LEU A 256 22.50 -26.21 28.28
CA LEU A 256 23.53 -26.97 27.56
C LEU A 256 23.18 -28.46 27.44
N SER A 257 22.57 -29.04 28.49
CA SER A 257 22.11 -30.44 28.47
C SER A 257 20.95 -30.70 27.48
N LEU A 258 20.25 -29.66 27.02
CA LEU A 258 19.16 -29.77 26.05
C LEU A 258 19.66 -29.70 24.60
N ASN A 259 20.92 -29.38 24.33
CA ASN A 259 21.45 -29.21 22.97
C ASN A 259 21.30 -30.47 22.10
N ASP A 260 21.40 -31.67 22.69
CA ASP A 260 21.24 -32.95 21.98
C ASP A 260 19.76 -33.38 21.85
N ARG A 261 18.84 -32.65 22.46
CA ARG A 261 17.40 -32.94 22.49
C ARG A 261 16.57 -31.63 22.42
N PRO A 262 16.74 -30.86 21.34
CA PRO A 262 16.03 -29.59 21.19
C PRO A 262 14.52 -29.82 21.14
N GLY A 263 13.77 -28.88 21.70
CA GLY A 263 12.31 -28.91 21.71
C GLY A 263 11.70 -27.53 21.68
N LEU A 264 10.43 -27.49 21.31
CA LEU A 264 9.56 -26.31 21.34
C LEU A 264 9.21 -25.97 22.79
N LEU A 265 9.07 -24.70 23.10
CA LEU A 265 8.60 -24.23 24.41
C LEU A 265 7.11 -23.90 24.31
N ALA A 266 6.33 -24.35 25.30
CA ALA A 266 4.94 -23.96 25.43
C ALA A 266 4.81 -22.43 25.59
N ILE A 267 3.72 -21.88 25.08
CA ILE A 267 3.39 -20.45 25.21
C ILE A 267 1.92 -20.33 25.61
N ALA A 268 1.46 -19.10 25.89
CA ALA A 268 0.12 -18.84 26.37
C ALA A 268 -0.98 -19.59 25.61
N MET A 269 -1.85 -20.27 26.36
CA MET A 269 -3.09 -20.86 25.88
C MET A 269 -4.28 -20.14 26.53
N LYS A 270 -5.44 -20.20 25.87
CA LYS A 270 -6.71 -19.72 26.44
C LYS A 270 -7.63 -20.90 26.75
N SER A 271 -8.47 -20.74 27.77
CA SER A 271 -9.55 -21.70 28.04
C SER A 271 -10.61 -21.63 26.94
N ARG A 272 -11.06 -22.80 26.48
CA ARG A 272 -12.13 -22.97 25.50
C ARG A 272 -13.20 -23.88 26.10
N VAL A 273 -14.44 -23.42 26.11
CA VAL A 273 -15.57 -24.27 26.48
C VAL A 273 -16.04 -25.00 25.20
N ASP A 274 -16.05 -26.33 25.22
CA ASP A 274 -16.60 -27.13 24.14
C ASP A 274 -18.12 -26.88 24.03
N PRO A 275 -18.62 -26.34 22.90
CA PRO A 275 -20.05 -26.05 22.74
C PRO A 275 -20.95 -27.28 22.83
N ALA A 276 -20.41 -28.48 22.55
CA ALA A 276 -21.20 -29.71 22.46
C ALA A 276 -21.45 -30.36 23.82
N ASN A 277 -20.52 -30.26 24.77
CA ASN A 277 -20.59 -30.94 26.06
C ASN A 277 -20.35 -30.02 27.29
N GLY A 278 -20.00 -28.75 27.06
CA GLY A 278 -19.75 -27.76 28.12
C GLY A 278 -18.44 -27.98 28.91
N LEU A 279 -17.58 -28.91 28.49
CA LEU A 279 -16.28 -29.12 29.12
C LEU A 279 -15.32 -27.98 28.79
N VAL A 280 -14.55 -27.55 29.79
CA VAL A 280 -13.48 -26.58 29.61
C VAL A 280 -12.22 -27.33 29.18
N ASP A 281 -11.69 -26.96 28.03
CA ASP A 281 -10.41 -27.42 27.49
C ASP A 281 -9.50 -26.23 27.17
N MET A 282 -8.33 -26.47 26.58
CA MET A 282 -7.39 -25.42 26.18
C MET A 282 -7.24 -25.29 24.67
N GLN A 283 -6.99 -24.06 24.25
CA GLN A 283 -6.75 -23.68 22.87
C GLN A 283 -5.52 -22.78 22.77
N GLY A 284 -4.64 -23.05 21.82
CA GLY A 284 -3.49 -22.20 21.54
C GLY A 284 -3.96 -20.83 21.05
N ILE A 285 -3.36 -19.77 21.59
CA ILE A 285 -3.55 -18.42 21.07
C ILE A 285 -2.75 -18.34 19.75
N PRO A 286 -3.34 -17.81 18.66
CA PRO A 286 -2.65 -17.69 17.39
C PRO A 286 -1.63 -16.55 17.41
N PHE A 287 -0.53 -16.72 16.68
CA PHE A 287 0.50 -15.72 16.45
C PHE A 287 1.09 -15.88 15.04
N VAL A 288 1.87 -14.90 14.59
CA VAL A 288 2.46 -14.88 13.25
C VAL A 288 3.97 -15.08 13.35
N VAL A 289 4.51 -15.97 12.52
CA VAL A 289 5.96 -16.24 12.44
C VAL A 289 6.63 -15.37 11.36
N PRO A 290 7.96 -15.21 11.38
CA PRO A 290 8.68 -14.52 10.31
C PRO A 290 8.50 -15.17 8.92
N GLY A 291 8.47 -16.51 8.84
CA GLY A 291 8.31 -17.27 7.60
C GLY A 291 9.52 -18.12 7.22
N ALA A 292 9.44 -18.84 6.10
CA ALA A 292 10.46 -19.76 5.62
C ALA A 292 10.85 -20.83 6.66
N ARG A 293 12.13 -20.88 7.08
CA ARG A 293 12.64 -21.85 8.08
C ARG A 293 12.25 -21.52 9.53
N PHE A 294 11.59 -20.38 9.77
CA PHE A 294 11.27 -19.88 11.12
C PHE A 294 9.82 -20.21 11.48
N ASN A 295 9.64 -21.22 12.32
CA ASN A 295 8.32 -21.68 12.81
C ASN A 295 8.03 -21.24 14.25
N GLU A 296 8.92 -20.48 14.86
CA GLU A 296 8.81 -20.01 16.25
C GLU A 296 8.24 -18.59 16.32
N LEU A 297 7.67 -18.26 17.47
CA LEU A 297 7.45 -16.86 17.84
C LEU A 297 8.82 -16.22 18.07
N TYR A 298 9.18 -15.18 17.32
CA TYR A 298 10.39 -14.39 17.54
C TYR A 298 10.03 -13.05 18.19
N ASN A 299 10.88 -12.55 19.10
CA ASN A 299 10.59 -11.36 19.89
C ASN A 299 10.40 -10.10 19.02
N TRP A 300 11.48 -9.54 18.48
CA TRP A 300 11.43 -8.23 17.84
C TRP A 300 10.72 -8.26 16.48
N ASP A 301 10.78 -9.37 15.73
CA ASP A 301 10.01 -9.59 14.51
C ASP A 301 8.51 -9.41 14.76
N SER A 302 8.00 -9.94 15.88
CA SER A 302 6.57 -9.85 16.21
C SER A 302 6.10 -8.41 16.38
N TYR A 303 6.95 -7.50 16.87
CA TYR A 303 6.61 -6.07 16.94
C TYR A 303 6.40 -5.50 15.53
N PHE A 304 7.34 -5.75 14.62
CA PHE A 304 7.23 -5.24 13.25
C PHE A 304 6.09 -5.87 12.47
N ILE A 305 5.90 -7.19 12.60
CA ILE A 305 4.76 -7.90 12.04
C ILE A 305 3.46 -7.28 12.55
N ALA A 306 3.37 -6.99 13.85
CA ALA A 306 2.19 -6.39 14.43
C ALA A 306 1.86 -4.99 13.89
N LEU A 307 2.85 -4.20 13.48
CA LEU A 307 2.58 -2.93 12.78
C LEU A 307 1.76 -3.19 11.52
N GLY A 308 2.16 -4.16 10.68
CA GLY A 308 1.41 -4.54 9.48
C GLY A 308 0.04 -5.15 9.79
N LEU A 309 -0.04 -6.02 10.81
CA LEU A 309 -1.32 -6.62 11.24
C LEU A 309 -2.31 -5.56 11.73
N ILE A 310 -1.84 -4.52 12.41
CA ILE A 310 -2.67 -3.41 12.89
C ILE A 310 -3.23 -2.60 11.71
N GLU A 311 -2.41 -2.29 10.70
CA GLU A 311 -2.88 -1.62 9.47
C GLU A 311 -3.94 -2.47 8.75
N ASP A 312 -3.77 -3.79 8.74
CA ASP A 312 -4.70 -4.74 8.12
C ASP A 312 -5.87 -5.17 9.04
N ASN A 313 -6.08 -4.49 10.19
CA ASN A 313 -7.12 -4.76 11.18
C ASN A 313 -7.14 -6.20 11.76
N ARG A 314 -6.00 -6.88 11.77
CA ARG A 314 -5.76 -8.19 12.40
C ARG A 314 -5.23 -8.05 13.83
N VAL A 315 -5.90 -7.21 14.62
CA VAL A 315 -5.49 -6.85 15.99
C VAL A 315 -5.49 -8.05 16.93
N ASP A 316 -6.31 -9.06 16.66
CA ASP A 316 -6.37 -10.31 17.42
C ASP A 316 -5.04 -11.07 17.41
N LEU A 317 -4.37 -11.14 16.26
CA LEU A 317 -3.06 -11.78 16.11
C LEU A 317 -1.95 -10.99 16.81
N ALA A 318 -1.99 -9.66 16.70
CA ALA A 318 -1.06 -8.76 17.38
C ALA A 318 -1.20 -8.86 18.91
N LYS A 319 -2.44 -8.87 19.42
CA LYS A 319 -2.76 -9.10 20.84
C LYS A 319 -2.26 -10.47 21.31
N GLY A 320 -2.42 -11.51 20.47
CA GLY A 320 -1.94 -12.86 20.77
C GLY A 320 -0.43 -12.92 21.03
N ALA A 321 0.37 -12.26 20.21
CA ALA A 321 1.82 -12.17 20.41
C ALA A 321 2.19 -11.51 21.76
N VAL A 322 1.51 -10.43 22.15
CA VAL A 322 1.72 -9.79 23.46
C VAL A 322 1.35 -10.72 24.62
N GLU A 323 0.27 -11.49 24.50
CA GLU A 323 -0.11 -12.50 25.51
C GLU A 323 0.97 -13.58 25.66
N HIS A 324 1.59 -13.99 24.56
CA HIS A 324 2.73 -14.91 24.62
C HIS A 324 3.95 -14.28 25.30
N PHE A 325 4.27 -13.02 25.03
CA PHE A 325 5.38 -12.33 25.71
C PHE A 325 5.16 -12.16 27.22
N ILE A 326 3.92 -11.88 27.65
CA ILE A 326 3.56 -11.88 29.07
C ILE A 326 3.84 -13.26 29.68
N PHE A 327 3.46 -14.34 28.98
CA PHE A 327 3.73 -15.72 29.41
C PHE A 327 5.23 -16.02 29.47
N GLU A 328 6.01 -15.64 28.47
CA GLU A 328 7.46 -15.86 28.45
C GLU A 328 8.17 -15.11 29.60
N ILE A 329 7.80 -13.86 29.87
CA ILE A 329 8.35 -13.11 31.01
C ILE A 329 7.98 -13.78 32.34
N LYS A 330 6.74 -14.28 32.45
CA LYS A 330 6.28 -14.97 33.66
C LYS A 330 7.05 -16.27 33.92
N HIS A 331 7.21 -17.12 32.90
CA HIS A 331 7.71 -18.49 33.07
C HIS A 331 9.17 -18.71 32.67
N TYR A 332 9.71 -17.88 31.79
CA TYR A 332 11.10 -17.95 31.28
C TYR A 332 11.94 -16.72 31.70
N GLY A 333 11.32 -15.75 32.37
CA GLY A 333 11.95 -14.60 33.00
C GLY A 333 12.33 -13.48 32.03
N LYS A 334 12.09 -13.65 30.73
CA LYS A 334 12.38 -12.68 29.67
C LYS A 334 11.58 -13.05 28.41
N ILE A 335 11.42 -12.11 27.49
CA ILE A 335 10.99 -12.45 26.13
C ILE A 335 12.16 -13.17 25.44
N LEU A 336 11.90 -14.35 24.89
CA LEU A 336 12.92 -15.20 24.29
C LEU A 336 13.24 -14.77 22.86
N ASN A 337 14.46 -15.04 22.38
CA ASN A 337 14.80 -14.85 20.96
C ASN A 337 13.80 -15.56 20.06
N GLY A 338 13.55 -16.84 20.33
CA GLY A 338 12.34 -17.52 19.93
C GLY A 338 11.96 -18.63 20.91
N ASN A 339 10.76 -19.20 20.80
CA ASN A 339 10.25 -20.15 21.79
C ASN A 339 10.78 -21.61 21.61
N ARG A 340 12.11 -21.78 21.55
CA ARG A 340 12.79 -23.10 21.54
C ARG A 340 13.75 -23.21 22.72
N SER A 341 13.99 -24.45 23.17
CA SER A 341 14.90 -24.77 24.28
C SER A 341 16.28 -24.10 24.19
N TYR A 342 16.87 -23.99 22.99
CA TYR A 342 18.19 -23.38 22.79
C TYR A 342 18.22 -21.84 22.85
N TYR A 343 17.06 -21.21 23.03
CA TYR A 343 16.90 -19.77 23.21
C TYR A 343 16.58 -19.36 24.66
N LEU A 344 16.39 -20.30 25.59
CA LEU A 344 15.96 -20.02 26.99
C LEU A 344 16.76 -18.94 27.74
N LEU A 345 18.04 -18.76 27.39
CA LEU A 345 18.95 -17.79 28.02
C LEU A 345 19.27 -16.57 27.16
N ARG A 346 18.60 -16.43 26.01
CA ARG A 346 18.85 -15.37 25.03
C ARG A 346 17.55 -14.65 24.70
N SER A 347 17.59 -13.32 24.82
CA SER A 347 16.48 -12.45 24.45
C SER A 347 16.68 -11.87 23.03
N GLN A 348 16.02 -10.75 22.75
CA GLN A 348 16.11 -9.94 21.55
C GLN A 348 15.73 -8.48 21.89
N PRO A 349 15.90 -7.50 20.98
CA PRO A 349 15.61 -6.09 21.27
C PRO A 349 14.19 -5.86 21.83
N PRO A 350 14.03 -5.17 22.98
CA PRO A 350 12.75 -5.12 23.68
C PRO A 350 11.78 -4.05 23.12
N PHE A 351 10.60 -4.48 22.65
CA PHE A 351 9.54 -3.60 22.10
C PHE A 351 8.17 -3.70 22.81
N LEU A 352 8.03 -4.54 23.86
CA LEU A 352 6.74 -4.87 24.50
C LEU A 352 5.88 -3.66 24.88
N THR A 353 6.47 -2.59 25.38
CA THR A 353 5.72 -1.39 25.82
C THR A 353 4.99 -0.72 24.65
N ASP A 354 5.72 -0.31 23.61
CA ASP A 354 5.14 0.29 22.41
C ASP A 354 4.19 -0.70 21.69
N PHE A 355 4.54 -1.98 21.65
CA PHE A 355 3.70 -3.03 21.07
C PHE A 355 2.33 -3.10 21.77
N ALA A 356 2.32 -3.30 23.10
CA ALA A 356 1.09 -3.43 23.86
C ALA A 356 0.23 -2.16 23.79
N ILE A 357 0.87 -0.99 23.79
CA ILE A 357 0.21 0.31 23.63
C ILE A 357 -0.48 0.40 22.27
N ARG A 358 0.19 0.06 21.16
CA ARG A 358 -0.41 0.14 19.82
C ARG A 358 -1.61 -0.80 19.68
N VAL A 359 -1.51 -2.01 20.21
CA VAL A 359 -2.64 -2.96 20.27
C VAL A 359 -3.80 -2.37 21.09
N TYR A 360 -3.49 -1.83 22.27
CA TYR A 360 -4.49 -1.21 23.14
C TYR A 360 -5.19 -0.02 22.49
N GLU A 361 -4.42 0.89 21.88
CA GLU A 361 -4.92 2.09 21.19
C GLU A 361 -5.78 1.71 19.99
N LYS A 362 -5.36 0.72 19.18
CA LYS A 362 -6.15 0.25 18.04
C LYS A 362 -7.45 -0.42 18.47
N GLU A 363 -7.41 -1.27 19.50
CA GLU A 363 -8.64 -1.89 20.02
C GLU A 363 -9.57 -0.85 20.65
N LYS A 364 -9.02 0.18 21.32
CA LYS A 364 -9.80 1.31 21.85
C LYS A 364 -10.49 2.09 20.72
N GLU A 365 -9.80 2.32 19.61
CA GLU A 365 -10.37 2.93 18.40
C GLU A 365 -11.49 2.05 17.81
N ASN A 366 -11.24 0.76 17.62
CA ASN A 366 -12.21 -0.20 17.09
C ASN A 366 -13.48 -0.27 17.96
N LEU A 367 -13.32 -0.26 19.28
CA LEU A 367 -14.44 -0.24 20.22
C LEU A 367 -15.21 1.08 20.17
N ALA A 368 -14.52 2.21 20.01
CA ALA A 368 -15.16 3.52 19.88
C ALA A 368 -15.95 3.67 18.57
N ALA A 369 -15.59 2.92 17.52
CA ALA A 369 -16.30 2.89 16.24
C ALA A 369 -17.60 2.06 16.26
N LEU A 370 -17.87 1.29 17.33
CA LEU A 370 -19.11 0.52 17.46
C LEU A 370 -20.32 1.43 17.68
N THR A 371 -21.47 1.05 17.12
CA THR A 371 -22.74 1.77 17.30
C THR A 371 -23.24 1.75 18.75
N GLU A 372 -22.90 0.70 19.49
CA GLU A 372 -23.23 0.53 20.89
C GLU A 372 -21.95 0.32 21.71
N ARG A 373 -21.86 1.01 22.84
CA ARG A 373 -20.70 0.92 23.73
C ARG A 373 -20.69 -0.42 24.46
N ASP A 374 -19.51 -1.05 24.54
CA ASP A 374 -19.27 -2.30 25.28
C ASP A 374 -18.27 -2.07 26.44
N PRO A 375 -18.75 -1.71 27.65
CA PRO A 375 -17.88 -1.46 28.80
C PRO A 375 -17.07 -2.68 29.24
N ALA A 376 -17.54 -3.90 28.97
CA ALA A 376 -16.84 -5.12 29.37
C ALA A 376 -15.58 -5.30 28.51
N ARG A 377 -15.68 -5.10 27.19
CA ARG A 377 -14.52 -5.14 26.29
C ARG A 377 -13.56 -3.97 26.51
N GLU A 378 -14.08 -2.78 26.82
CA GLU A 378 -13.22 -1.64 27.20
C GLU A 378 -12.39 -1.97 28.45
N GLN A 379 -13.01 -2.59 29.46
CA GLN A 379 -12.32 -3.02 30.67
C GLN A 379 -11.32 -4.14 30.38
N GLU A 380 -11.67 -5.13 29.55
CA GLU A 380 -10.77 -6.21 29.14
C GLU A 380 -9.52 -5.65 28.41
N ASN A 381 -9.71 -4.68 27.51
CA ASN A 381 -8.61 -4.03 26.83
C ASN A 381 -7.69 -3.27 27.81
N LYS A 382 -8.28 -2.61 28.81
CA LYS A 382 -7.52 -1.95 29.88
C LYS A 382 -6.77 -2.94 30.78
N ASP A 383 -7.37 -4.09 31.06
CA ASP A 383 -6.74 -5.17 31.85
C ASP A 383 -5.60 -5.84 31.08
N PHE A 384 -5.75 -5.99 29.75
CA PHE A 384 -4.67 -6.40 28.85
C PHE A 384 -3.48 -5.45 28.93
N LEU A 385 -3.70 -4.13 28.77
CA LEU A 385 -2.63 -3.14 28.89
C LEU A 385 -1.95 -3.21 30.27
N ARG A 386 -2.72 -3.39 31.35
CA ARG A 386 -2.17 -3.50 32.71
C ARG A 386 -1.18 -4.67 32.82
N ARG A 387 -1.59 -5.87 32.38
CA ARG A 387 -0.75 -7.07 32.44
C ARG A 387 0.51 -6.93 31.59
N ALA A 388 0.38 -6.35 30.40
CA ALA A 388 1.53 -6.10 29.53
C ALA A 388 2.55 -5.15 30.16
N ILE A 389 2.09 -4.04 30.77
CA ILE A 389 2.98 -3.08 31.44
C ILE A 389 3.61 -3.67 32.70
N GLN A 390 2.88 -4.46 33.50
CA GLN A 390 3.45 -5.19 34.64
C GLN A 390 4.57 -6.14 34.19
N ALA A 391 4.35 -6.88 33.09
CA ALA A 391 5.37 -7.76 32.51
C ALA A 391 6.59 -6.97 31.99
N ALA A 392 6.36 -5.84 31.30
CA ALA A 392 7.44 -4.97 30.82
C ALA A 392 8.27 -4.38 31.97
N ILE A 393 7.65 -4.00 33.10
CA ILE A 393 8.34 -3.53 34.30
C ILE A 393 9.22 -4.64 34.89
N LYS A 394 8.69 -5.87 34.97
CA LYS A 394 9.46 -7.03 35.41
C LYS A 394 10.66 -7.26 34.50
N GLU A 395 10.46 -7.33 33.19
CA GLU A 395 11.55 -7.52 32.22
C GLU A 395 12.62 -6.42 32.30
N TYR A 396 12.19 -5.15 32.38
CA TYR A 396 13.10 -4.01 32.54
C TYR A 396 14.02 -4.20 33.75
N HIS A 397 13.46 -4.54 34.92
CA HIS A 397 14.25 -4.68 36.14
C HIS A 397 15.07 -5.97 36.18
N THR A 398 14.50 -7.12 35.83
CA THR A 398 15.16 -8.42 36.05
C THR A 398 16.09 -8.84 34.92
N VAL A 399 15.96 -8.24 33.74
CA VAL A 399 16.76 -8.57 32.54
C VAL A 399 17.68 -7.42 32.16
N TRP A 400 17.12 -6.28 31.79
CA TRP A 400 17.87 -5.21 31.11
C TRP A 400 18.62 -4.29 32.06
N MET A 401 18.05 -4.04 33.24
CA MET A 401 18.66 -3.26 34.32
C MET A 401 19.29 -4.15 35.40
N ASN A 402 19.62 -5.39 35.03
CA ASN A 402 20.30 -6.34 35.89
C ASN A 402 21.65 -6.78 35.32
N THR A 403 22.58 -7.16 36.21
CA THR A 403 23.87 -7.73 35.81
C THR A 403 23.64 -9.11 35.18
N PRO A 404 24.33 -9.48 34.08
CA PRO A 404 25.49 -8.81 33.46
C PRO A 404 25.19 -7.77 32.37
N ARG A 405 23.92 -7.55 32.01
CA ARG A 405 23.52 -6.60 30.96
C ARG A 405 23.68 -5.14 31.40
N TYR A 406 23.30 -4.83 32.62
CA TYR A 406 23.47 -3.49 33.20
C TYR A 406 24.93 -3.23 33.59
N ASN A 407 25.42 -2.04 33.26
CA ASN A 407 26.72 -1.55 33.70
C ASN A 407 26.54 -0.37 34.67
N SER A 408 27.02 -0.54 35.90
CA SER A 408 26.87 0.48 36.95
C SER A 408 27.77 1.70 36.78
N GLU A 409 28.88 1.59 36.02
CA GLU A 409 29.78 2.74 35.77
C GLU A 409 29.16 3.75 34.80
N THR A 410 28.53 3.26 33.73
CA THR A 410 27.88 4.10 32.72
C THR A 410 26.41 4.37 33.05
N GLY A 411 25.76 3.48 33.80
CA GLY A 411 24.31 3.48 34.00
C GLY A 411 23.53 3.02 32.76
N LEU A 412 24.21 2.45 31.76
CA LEU A 412 23.63 1.94 30.51
C LEU A 412 23.64 0.41 30.48
N SER A 413 22.92 -0.16 29.52
CA SER A 413 22.83 -1.61 29.32
C SER A 413 23.48 -2.04 28.00
N ARG A 414 23.89 -3.30 27.96
CA ARG A 414 24.45 -4.01 26.80
C ARG A 414 23.68 -5.30 26.53
N TYR A 415 23.78 -5.79 25.31
CA TYR A 415 23.40 -7.18 25.01
C TYR A 415 24.42 -8.12 25.65
N PHE A 416 23.92 -9.08 26.44
CA PHE A 416 24.75 -10.08 27.13
C PHE A 416 23.88 -11.30 27.41
N ALA A 417 23.77 -12.17 26.41
CA ALA A 417 23.05 -13.43 26.55
C ALA A 417 23.90 -14.45 27.31
N GLU A 418 23.32 -14.96 28.39
CA GLU A 418 23.89 -16.05 29.18
C GLU A 418 23.88 -17.36 28.38
N GLY A 419 24.69 -18.33 28.80
CA GLY A 419 24.80 -19.63 28.14
C GLY A 419 26.23 -20.14 28.09
N LEU A 420 26.37 -21.43 27.80
CA LEU A 420 27.65 -22.13 27.74
C LEU A 420 27.84 -22.80 26.38
N GLY A 421 29.08 -22.86 25.94
CA GLY A 421 29.46 -23.60 24.74
C GLY A 421 29.04 -22.97 23.41
N VAL A 422 29.18 -23.77 22.35
CA VAL A 422 28.77 -23.44 20.98
C VAL A 422 27.25 -23.43 20.85
N THR A 423 26.69 -22.44 20.17
CA THR A 423 25.27 -22.35 19.83
C THR A 423 24.85 -23.52 18.90
N PRO A 424 23.81 -24.31 19.26
CA PRO A 424 23.45 -25.53 18.53
C PRO A 424 22.64 -25.28 17.24
N GLU A 425 22.02 -24.11 17.09
CA GLU A 425 21.07 -23.79 16.02
C GLU A 425 21.70 -23.26 14.72
N THR A 426 23.04 -23.14 14.69
CA THR A 426 23.80 -22.72 13.51
C THR A 426 24.08 -23.88 12.57
N GLU A 427 24.40 -23.60 11.31
CA GLU A 427 24.83 -24.63 10.36
C GLU A 427 26.02 -25.44 10.91
N PRO A 428 26.12 -26.76 10.64
CA PRO A 428 27.19 -27.60 11.19
C PRO A 428 28.60 -27.09 10.91
N SER A 429 28.80 -26.39 9.79
CA SER A 429 30.08 -25.83 9.38
C SER A 429 30.36 -24.41 9.93
N HIS A 430 29.36 -23.73 10.50
CA HIS A 430 29.39 -22.29 10.83
C HIS A 430 30.61 -21.90 11.67
N PHE A 431 30.89 -22.62 12.76
CA PHE A 431 32.03 -22.34 13.65
C PHE A 431 33.30 -23.13 13.32
N THR A 432 33.36 -23.83 12.19
CA THR A 432 34.51 -24.70 11.85
C THR A 432 35.83 -23.93 11.82
N ALA A 433 35.83 -22.73 11.23
CA ALA A 433 37.02 -21.89 11.14
C ALA A 433 37.49 -21.38 12.51
N VAL A 434 36.54 -21.09 13.42
CA VAL A 434 36.81 -20.61 14.78
C VAL A 434 37.31 -21.74 15.67
N LEU A 435 36.72 -22.94 15.57
CA LEU A 435 37.06 -24.09 16.41
C LEU A 435 38.33 -24.82 15.96
N ARG A 436 38.72 -24.72 14.68
CA ARG A 436 39.86 -25.48 14.13
C ARG A 436 41.20 -25.21 14.85
N PRO A 437 41.62 -23.97 15.13
CA PRO A 437 42.88 -23.71 15.83
C PRO A 437 42.92 -24.35 17.22
N TYR A 438 41.78 -24.36 17.92
CA TYR A 438 41.66 -24.99 19.25
C TYR A 438 41.64 -26.51 19.14
N ALA A 439 40.96 -27.09 18.16
CA ALA A 439 40.98 -28.53 17.92
C ALA A 439 42.40 -29.03 17.60
N GLU A 440 43.15 -28.29 16.77
CA GLU A 440 44.55 -28.55 16.46
C GLU A 440 45.45 -28.44 17.70
N LYS A 441 45.26 -27.39 18.52
CA LYS A 441 45.95 -27.20 19.82
C LYS A 441 45.77 -28.40 20.76
N HIS A 442 44.57 -29.00 20.78
CA HIS A 442 44.24 -30.16 21.60
C HIS A 442 44.49 -31.52 20.92
N GLY A 443 45.03 -31.53 19.69
CA GLY A 443 45.38 -32.74 18.97
C GLY A 443 44.20 -33.66 18.65
N CYS A 444 42.99 -33.11 18.48
CA CYS A 444 41.78 -33.88 18.21
C CYS A 444 40.98 -33.34 17.02
N SER A 445 39.99 -34.10 16.54
CA SER A 445 39.07 -33.60 15.51
C SER A 445 38.18 -32.48 16.05
N ILE A 446 37.63 -31.63 15.17
CA ILE A 446 36.73 -30.53 15.56
C ILE A 446 35.49 -31.06 16.31
N ASN A 447 34.91 -32.16 15.87
CA ASN A 447 33.75 -32.77 16.53
C ASN A 447 34.11 -33.33 17.91
N GLU A 448 35.29 -33.91 18.07
CA GLU A 448 35.77 -34.35 19.37
C GLU A 448 36.07 -33.17 20.31
N PHE A 449 36.70 -32.11 19.79
CA PHE A 449 36.92 -30.88 20.52
C PHE A 449 35.60 -30.26 20.99
N LYS A 450 34.60 -30.13 20.11
CA LYS A 450 33.27 -29.61 20.45
C LYS A 450 32.64 -30.40 21.60
N ARG A 451 32.69 -31.73 21.58
CA ARG A 451 32.21 -32.58 22.70
C ARG A 451 33.00 -32.36 23.99
N LYS A 452 34.33 -32.28 23.92
CA LYS A 452 35.19 -32.02 25.10
C LYS A 452 34.92 -30.63 25.68
N TYR A 453 34.69 -29.64 24.83
CA TYR A 453 34.38 -28.26 25.21
C TYR A 453 32.99 -28.17 25.87
N HIS A 454 31.97 -28.77 25.25
CA HIS A 454 30.62 -28.84 25.83
C HIS A 454 30.56 -29.62 27.15
N SER A 455 31.36 -30.68 27.30
CA SER A 455 31.45 -31.43 28.56
C SER A 455 32.39 -30.78 29.60
N GLN A 456 32.89 -29.57 29.33
CA GLN A 456 33.85 -28.83 30.18
C GLN A 456 35.14 -29.61 30.51
N GLN A 457 35.51 -30.60 29.70
CA GLN A 457 36.77 -31.34 29.83
C GLN A 457 37.98 -30.52 29.37
N VAL A 458 37.74 -29.51 28.52
CA VAL A 458 38.73 -28.50 28.09
C VAL A 458 38.17 -27.12 28.38
N GLN A 459 39.05 -26.20 28.78
CA GLN A 459 38.71 -24.81 29.06
C GLN A 459 39.56 -23.90 28.18
N GLU A 460 38.92 -22.97 27.48
CA GLU A 460 39.56 -22.03 26.57
C GLU A 460 38.91 -20.65 26.77
N PRO A 461 39.42 -19.81 27.70
CA PRO A 461 38.79 -18.54 28.04
C PRO A 461 38.58 -17.58 26.86
N GLU A 462 39.51 -17.57 25.90
CA GLU A 462 39.39 -16.77 24.67
C GLU A 462 38.24 -17.26 23.77
N LEU A 463 37.97 -18.57 23.78
CA LEU A 463 36.85 -19.16 23.05
C LEU A 463 35.52 -18.91 23.79
N ASP A 464 35.53 -18.92 25.12
CA ASP A 464 34.38 -18.57 25.94
C ASP A 464 33.96 -17.11 25.69
N GLU A 465 34.93 -16.18 25.68
CA GLU A 465 34.73 -14.77 25.34
C GLU A 465 34.16 -14.62 23.93
N TYR A 466 34.70 -15.34 22.93
CA TYR A 466 34.15 -15.34 21.59
C TYR A 466 32.66 -15.72 21.57
N PHE A 467 32.27 -16.79 22.27
CA PHE A 467 30.87 -17.23 22.30
C PHE A 467 29.96 -16.33 23.15
N ILE A 468 30.49 -15.60 24.13
CA ILE A 468 29.75 -14.53 24.81
C ILE A 468 29.40 -13.43 23.81
N HIS A 469 30.37 -12.99 23.00
CA HIS A 469 30.11 -12.00 21.96
C HIS A 469 29.17 -12.52 20.87
N ASP A 470 29.33 -13.76 20.38
CA ASP A 470 28.41 -14.37 19.41
C ASP A 470 26.96 -14.38 19.91
N ARG A 471 26.73 -14.85 21.15
CA ARG A 471 25.38 -14.83 21.74
C ARG A 471 24.83 -13.43 21.92
N ALA A 472 25.67 -12.45 22.29
CA ALA A 472 25.26 -11.05 22.39
C ALA A 472 24.92 -10.44 21.02
N VAL A 473 25.64 -10.80 19.95
CA VAL A 473 25.28 -10.40 18.57
C VAL A 473 23.89 -10.94 18.22
N ARG A 474 23.60 -12.22 18.51
CA ARG A 474 22.28 -12.83 18.28
C ARG A 474 21.18 -12.20 19.14
N GLU A 475 21.48 -11.82 20.38
CA GLU A 475 20.55 -11.08 21.26
C GLU A 475 20.27 -9.66 20.74
N SER A 476 21.18 -9.06 19.97
CA SER A 476 20.93 -7.76 19.35
C SER A 476 20.00 -7.81 18.13
N GLY A 477 19.73 -9.00 17.59
CA GLY A 477 19.02 -9.21 16.32
C GLY A 477 19.86 -8.90 15.07
N HIS A 478 21.09 -8.40 15.22
CA HIS A 478 21.97 -8.02 14.10
C HIS A 478 23.07 -9.08 13.86
N ASP A 479 22.73 -10.37 13.91
CA ASP A 479 23.61 -11.48 13.60
C ASP A 479 23.73 -11.73 12.08
N THR A 480 24.83 -11.41 11.40
CA THR A 480 26.01 -10.69 11.90
C THR A 480 26.27 -9.34 11.22
N SER A 481 27.01 -8.48 11.92
CA SER A 481 27.52 -7.19 11.49
C SER A 481 28.91 -6.94 12.09
N TYR A 482 29.82 -6.37 11.30
CA TYR A 482 31.12 -5.92 11.78
C TYR A 482 31.06 -4.82 12.83
N ARG A 483 29.90 -4.17 13.00
CA ARG A 483 29.64 -3.29 14.13
C ARG A 483 29.81 -4.04 15.46
N LEU A 484 29.44 -5.31 15.52
CA LEU A 484 29.24 -6.06 16.77
C LEU A 484 30.16 -7.27 16.96
N GLU A 485 30.70 -7.85 15.87
CA GLU A 485 31.54 -9.05 15.96
C GLU A 485 32.68 -8.90 16.98
N ARG A 486 32.84 -9.90 17.86
CA ARG A 486 33.88 -9.99 18.91
C ARG A 486 33.88 -8.87 19.97
N ARG A 487 32.90 -7.97 19.95
CA ARG A 487 32.83 -6.87 20.92
C ARG A 487 31.43 -6.56 21.45
N CYS A 488 30.36 -7.14 20.87
CA CYS A 488 28.97 -6.83 21.21
C CYS A 488 28.69 -6.79 22.72
N ALA A 489 29.10 -7.82 23.46
CA ALA A 489 28.98 -7.89 24.92
C ALA A 489 29.76 -6.82 25.72
N ASN A 490 30.52 -5.94 25.09
CA ASN A 490 31.18 -4.79 25.74
C ASN A 490 30.45 -3.48 25.44
N LEU A 491 29.61 -3.46 24.40
CA LEU A 491 29.04 -2.23 23.86
C LEU A 491 27.74 -1.86 24.59
N ALA A 492 27.70 -0.66 25.15
CA ALA A 492 26.45 0.06 25.40
C ALA A 492 25.99 0.64 24.07
N THR A 493 25.13 -0.11 23.39
CA THR A 493 24.70 0.21 22.03
C THR A 493 23.57 1.24 22.03
N ILE A 494 23.53 2.09 20.99
CA ILE A 494 22.49 3.13 20.88
C ILE A 494 21.09 2.53 20.70
N ASP A 495 20.98 1.38 20.04
CA ASP A 495 19.72 0.65 19.85
C ASP A 495 19.06 0.31 21.20
N LEU A 496 19.68 -0.55 22.03
CA LEU A 496 19.14 -1.03 23.29
C LEU A 496 18.82 0.13 24.23
N ASN A 497 19.71 1.11 24.32
CA ASN A 497 19.51 2.22 25.25
C ASN A 497 18.44 3.22 24.76
N ALA A 498 18.18 3.33 23.46
CA ALA A 498 17.00 4.01 22.96
C ALA A 498 15.70 3.23 23.27
N LEU A 499 15.72 1.89 23.14
CA LEU A 499 14.57 1.05 23.48
C LEU A 499 14.24 1.09 24.98
N LEU A 500 15.26 1.08 25.85
CA LEU A 500 15.05 1.20 27.30
C LEU A 500 14.55 2.59 27.71
N TYR A 501 14.99 3.65 27.02
CA TYR A 501 14.39 4.98 27.19
C TYR A 501 12.91 4.95 26.79
N LYS A 502 12.58 4.29 25.68
CA LYS A 502 11.18 4.14 25.25
C LYS A 502 10.34 3.41 26.30
N TYR A 503 10.84 2.29 26.85
CA TYR A 503 10.20 1.61 27.99
C TYR A 503 9.92 2.56 29.15
N GLU A 504 10.92 3.31 29.58
CA GLU A 504 10.79 4.23 30.72
C GLU A 504 9.72 5.30 30.45
N THR A 505 9.72 5.90 29.25
CA THR A 505 8.73 6.93 28.87
C THR A 505 7.32 6.36 28.68
N ASP A 506 7.19 5.17 28.11
CA ASP A 506 5.91 4.52 27.87
C ASP A 506 5.26 4.07 29.18
N ILE A 507 6.03 3.45 30.07
CA ILE A 507 5.57 3.04 31.40
C ILE A 507 5.10 4.28 32.18
N ALA A 508 5.89 5.36 32.17
CA ALA A 508 5.49 6.62 32.81
C ALA A 508 4.17 7.16 32.25
N ARG A 509 4.05 7.22 30.92
CA ARG A 509 2.86 7.72 30.21
C ARG A 509 1.63 6.90 30.57
N VAL A 510 1.72 5.57 30.47
CA VAL A 510 0.58 4.67 30.72
C VAL A 510 0.15 4.71 32.19
N ILE A 511 1.10 4.72 33.14
CA ILE A 511 0.78 4.85 34.57
C ILE A 511 -0.02 6.13 34.83
N ARG A 512 0.42 7.26 34.28
CA ARG A 512 -0.23 8.56 34.44
C ARG A 512 -1.60 8.61 33.77
N ASP A 513 -1.65 8.26 32.48
CA ASP A 513 -2.78 8.54 31.61
C ASP A 513 -3.89 7.48 31.74
N GLU A 514 -3.54 6.21 31.97
CA GLU A 514 -4.51 5.11 32.02
C GLU A 514 -4.74 4.56 33.43
N PHE A 515 -3.79 4.71 34.37
CA PHE A 515 -3.87 4.13 35.72
C PHE A 515 -3.85 5.14 36.87
N GLY A 516 -4.13 6.42 36.61
CA GLY A 516 -4.29 7.42 37.67
C GLY A 516 -3.01 7.68 38.47
N ASP A 517 -1.85 7.53 37.81
CA ASP A 517 -0.50 7.73 38.36
C ASP A 517 -0.11 6.76 39.50
N SER A 518 -0.73 5.58 39.54
CA SER A 518 -0.37 4.51 40.48
C SER A 518 -0.68 3.14 39.89
N LEU A 519 0.34 2.30 39.72
CA LEU A 519 0.19 0.91 39.26
C LEU A 519 0.79 -0.06 40.28
N GLU A 520 -0.05 -0.97 40.78
CA GLU A 520 0.39 -2.07 41.65
C GLU A 520 0.93 -3.23 40.82
N LEU A 521 1.96 -3.90 41.35
CA LEU A 521 2.58 -5.07 40.69
C LEU A 521 2.08 -6.37 41.34
N GLU A 522 1.77 -7.35 40.50
CA GLU A 522 1.19 -8.63 40.91
C GLU A 522 2.22 -9.72 41.17
N GLU A 523 3.50 -9.51 40.88
CA GLU A 523 4.57 -10.46 41.12
C GLU A 523 5.63 -9.83 42.01
N ASP A 524 6.32 -10.66 42.80
CA ASP A 524 7.39 -10.17 43.67
C ASP A 524 8.74 -10.37 42.99
N PHE A 525 9.49 -9.27 42.86
CA PHE A 525 10.84 -9.22 42.32
C PHE A 525 11.52 -7.93 42.79
N VAL A 526 12.83 -7.90 42.65
CA VAL A 526 13.65 -6.77 43.09
C VAL A 526 13.55 -5.63 42.08
N LEU A 527 13.18 -4.44 42.57
CA LEU A 527 13.22 -3.22 41.78
C LEU A 527 14.63 -2.63 41.83
N HIS A 528 15.42 -2.89 40.79
CA HIS A 528 16.78 -2.35 40.70
C HIS A 528 16.81 -0.83 40.51
N GLY A 529 17.62 -0.18 41.34
CA GLY A 529 17.73 1.27 41.43
C GLY A 529 16.54 1.91 42.15
N PRO A 530 16.67 3.19 42.49
CA PRO A 530 16.15 4.12 41.49
C PRO A 530 17.26 4.90 40.82
N LEU A 531 17.08 5.08 39.51
CA LEU A 531 17.94 5.90 38.67
C LEU A 531 17.12 7.13 38.27
N PRO A 532 17.62 8.36 38.46
CA PRO A 532 18.93 8.71 38.99
C PRO A 532 19.05 8.40 40.49
N PRO A 533 20.28 8.22 41.01
CA PRO A 533 20.54 7.87 42.41
C PRO A 533 19.84 8.74 43.47
N GLY A 534 19.40 9.95 43.12
CA GLY A 534 18.67 10.87 44.01
C GLY A 534 17.30 10.40 44.49
N PHE A 535 16.73 9.34 43.90
CA PHE A 535 15.49 8.71 44.37
C PHE A 535 15.72 7.57 45.38
N ALA A 536 16.98 7.19 45.66
CA ALA A 536 17.27 6.01 46.47
C ALA A 536 16.90 6.24 47.94
N SER A 537 15.86 5.56 48.42
CA SER A 537 15.44 5.58 49.82
C SER A 537 16.22 4.54 50.63
N GLY A 538 17.48 4.86 50.97
CA GLY A 538 18.31 4.01 51.84
C GLY A 538 18.83 2.71 51.21
N ASP A 539 19.50 1.89 52.02
CA ASP A 539 20.15 0.62 51.62
C ASP A 539 19.17 -0.59 51.57
N GLU A 540 17.86 -0.38 51.76
CA GLU A 540 16.87 -1.48 51.78
C GLU A 540 16.38 -1.85 50.37
N GLU A 541 16.30 -3.15 50.11
CA GLU A 541 15.87 -3.72 48.83
C GLU A 541 14.36 -3.46 48.60
N ARG A 542 14.02 -2.78 47.50
CA ARG A 542 12.63 -2.45 47.14
C ARG A 542 11.98 -3.63 46.43
N LEU A 543 10.92 -4.16 47.03
CA LEU A 543 10.15 -5.28 46.47
C LEU A 543 8.95 -4.78 45.65
N ALA A 544 8.76 -5.39 44.47
CA ALA A 544 7.75 -5.01 43.48
C ALA A 544 6.32 -4.95 44.04
N ARG A 545 5.87 -5.99 44.76
CA ARG A 545 4.48 -6.07 45.28
C ARG A 545 4.14 -5.00 46.31
N THR A 546 5.14 -4.44 46.99
CA THR A 546 4.95 -3.48 48.10
C THR A 546 5.25 -2.05 47.69
N THR A 547 5.68 -1.84 46.43
CA THR A 547 6.12 -0.57 45.91
C THR A 547 5.27 -0.19 44.70
N PRO A 548 4.24 0.66 44.88
CA PRO A 548 3.43 1.16 43.77
C PRO A 548 4.30 1.94 42.78
N GLN A 549 4.06 1.72 41.49
CA GLN A 549 4.79 2.36 40.41
C GLN A 549 4.15 3.71 40.08
N ARG A 550 4.96 4.77 39.98
CA ARG A 550 4.51 6.15 39.71
C ARG A 550 5.25 6.75 38.53
N SER A 551 4.58 7.58 37.74
CA SER A 551 5.18 8.16 36.54
C SER A 551 6.42 9.02 36.83
N GLU A 552 6.45 9.72 37.97
CA GLU A 552 7.58 10.54 38.39
C GLU A 552 8.92 9.78 38.41
N GLU A 553 8.95 8.59 39.00
CA GLU A 553 10.18 7.78 39.06
C GLU A 553 10.63 7.33 37.67
N TRP A 554 9.68 6.92 36.82
CA TRP A 554 9.97 6.48 35.46
C TRP A 554 10.44 7.62 34.54
N LEU A 555 9.88 8.82 34.69
CA LEU A 555 10.36 10.03 34.02
C LEU A 555 11.77 10.41 34.47
N ALA A 556 12.08 10.24 35.75
CA ALA A 556 13.43 10.46 36.27
C ALA A 556 14.42 9.45 35.67
N ARG A 557 14.05 8.17 35.58
CA ARG A 557 14.84 7.12 34.89
C ARG A 557 15.14 7.49 33.45
N ALA A 558 14.10 7.88 32.69
CA ALA A 558 14.24 8.33 31.31
C ALA A 558 15.19 9.54 31.18
N ALA A 559 15.04 10.55 32.04
CA ALA A 559 15.90 11.73 32.04
C ALA A 559 17.37 11.38 32.34
N PHE A 560 17.60 10.49 33.31
CA PHE A 560 18.94 9.99 33.62
C PHE A 560 19.55 9.21 32.44
N ARG A 561 18.79 8.31 31.82
CA ARG A 561 19.25 7.55 30.66
C ARG A 561 19.60 8.46 29.49
N LYS A 562 18.73 9.43 29.17
CA LYS A 562 19.01 10.43 28.14
C LYS A 562 20.34 11.13 28.41
N GLN A 563 20.59 11.55 29.64
CA GLN A 563 21.86 12.18 30.01
C GLN A 563 23.07 11.26 29.79
N GLN A 564 22.97 9.96 30.14
CA GLN A 564 24.08 9.02 29.94
C GLN A 564 24.29 8.69 28.46
N VAL A 565 23.22 8.52 27.67
CA VAL A 565 23.31 8.31 26.22
C VAL A 565 23.91 9.53 25.53
N ASP A 566 23.50 10.76 25.90
CA ASP A 566 24.10 11.99 25.37
C ASP A 566 25.58 12.13 25.78
N LYS A 567 25.97 11.63 26.95
CA LYS A 567 27.36 11.68 27.42
C LYS A 567 28.26 10.69 26.67
N TYR A 568 27.83 9.44 26.53
CA TYR A 568 28.68 8.35 26.05
C TYR A 568 28.50 8.05 24.57
N CYS A 569 27.27 8.19 24.03
CA CYS A 569 26.95 7.78 22.67
C CYS A 569 26.88 8.95 21.68
N TRP A 570 26.44 10.15 22.10
CA TRP A 570 26.34 11.28 21.17
C TRP A 570 27.71 11.81 20.76
N ASN A 571 27.91 12.02 19.46
CA ASN A 571 29.10 12.69 18.93
C ASN A 571 28.73 14.00 18.22
N GLN A 572 29.05 15.13 18.87
CA GLN A 572 28.70 16.46 18.40
C GLN A 572 29.31 16.82 17.03
N ALA A 573 30.53 16.37 16.76
CA ALA A 573 31.25 16.71 15.53
C ALA A 573 30.67 15.94 14.33
N LYS A 574 30.42 14.64 14.52
CA LYS A 574 29.86 13.75 13.50
C LYS A 574 28.35 13.92 13.33
N GLY A 575 27.63 14.44 14.32
CA GLY A 575 26.18 14.63 14.28
C GLY A 575 25.42 13.29 14.26
N LEU A 576 25.88 12.34 15.05
CA LEU A 576 25.37 10.97 15.10
C LEU A 576 25.62 10.36 16.48
N TYR A 577 24.81 9.39 16.86
CA TYR A 577 25.07 8.55 18.02
C TYR A 577 25.95 7.35 17.63
N PHE A 578 26.83 6.92 18.52
CA PHE A 578 27.69 5.76 18.35
C PHE A 578 27.57 4.85 19.56
N ASP A 579 27.85 3.57 19.36
CA ASP A 579 27.97 2.63 20.47
C ASP A 579 29.19 2.97 21.32
N TYR A 580 29.06 2.82 22.63
CA TYR A 580 30.15 3.07 23.57
C TYR A 580 30.71 1.74 24.10
N ASP A 581 32.00 1.49 23.89
CA ASP A 581 32.67 0.33 24.45
C ASP A 581 32.99 0.58 25.93
N MET A 582 32.36 -0.19 26.80
CA MET A 582 32.50 -0.01 28.26
C MET A 582 33.78 -0.62 28.82
N VAL A 583 34.45 -1.49 28.05
CA VAL A 583 35.73 -2.10 28.41
C VAL A 583 36.88 -1.19 27.97
N GLU A 584 36.89 -0.78 26.71
CA GLU A 584 37.91 0.13 26.16
C GLU A 584 37.67 1.60 26.57
N LYS A 585 36.47 1.91 27.06
CA LYS A 585 36.05 3.24 27.52
C LYS A 585 36.11 4.31 26.43
N GLU A 586 35.72 3.95 25.21
CA GLU A 586 35.68 4.83 24.04
C GLU A 586 34.48 4.57 23.11
N GLN A 587 34.19 5.51 22.20
CA GLN A 587 33.17 5.33 21.17
C GLN A 587 33.69 4.45 20.03
N SER A 588 32.90 3.49 19.56
CA SER A 588 33.32 2.53 18.52
C SER A 588 33.46 3.14 17.10
N LEU A 589 33.00 4.38 16.92
CA LEU A 589 32.96 5.17 15.68
C LEU A 589 32.41 4.46 14.43
N TYR A 590 31.72 3.33 14.57
CA TYR A 590 31.00 2.66 13.48
C TYR A 590 29.68 3.39 13.21
N GLU A 591 29.52 3.98 12.03
CA GLU A 591 28.30 4.70 11.67
C GLU A 591 27.18 3.71 11.39
N SER A 592 26.11 3.76 12.20
CA SER A 592 24.96 2.86 12.07
C SER A 592 23.63 3.63 12.04
N VAL A 593 22.72 3.16 11.19
CA VAL A 593 21.35 3.72 11.05
C VAL A 593 20.52 3.57 12.31
N THR A 594 20.87 2.63 13.19
CA THR A 594 20.23 2.48 14.52
C THR A 594 20.32 3.74 15.39
N SER A 595 21.19 4.69 15.05
CA SER A 595 21.17 6.04 15.63
C SER A 595 19.81 6.71 15.53
N PHE A 596 19.06 6.47 14.45
CA PHE A 596 17.70 7.01 14.25
C PHE A 596 16.66 6.39 15.20
N TRP A 597 17.00 5.31 15.91
CA TRP A 597 16.14 4.77 16.97
C TRP A 597 16.03 5.73 18.15
N ALA A 598 17.03 6.61 18.36
CA ALA A 598 16.94 7.72 19.32
C ALA A 598 15.83 8.72 18.93
N MET A 599 15.57 8.91 17.63
CA MET A 599 14.43 9.70 17.16
C MET A 599 13.13 8.94 17.37
N TRP A 600 13.03 7.68 16.95
CA TRP A 600 11.84 6.85 17.21
C TRP A 600 11.45 6.85 18.71
N ALA A 601 12.43 6.62 19.59
CA ALA A 601 12.24 6.60 21.03
C ALA A 601 11.84 7.97 21.62
N GLY A 602 12.12 9.08 20.93
CA GLY A 602 11.95 10.43 21.48
C GLY A 602 13.08 10.85 22.42
N LEU A 603 14.25 10.22 22.31
CA LEU A 603 15.44 10.48 23.13
C LEU A 603 16.28 11.66 22.61
N ALA A 604 16.33 11.85 21.29
CA ALA A 604 17.07 12.96 20.70
C ALA A 604 16.45 14.33 21.03
N SER A 605 17.27 15.36 21.23
CA SER A 605 16.77 16.74 21.24
C SER A 605 16.42 17.19 19.81
N PRO A 606 15.57 18.22 19.63
CA PRO A 606 15.30 18.80 18.32
C PRO A 606 16.59 19.20 17.56
N GLU A 607 17.59 19.73 18.26
CA GLU A 607 18.88 20.11 17.67
C GLU A 607 19.73 18.89 17.26
N GLN A 608 19.68 17.81 18.04
CA GLN A 608 20.36 16.55 17.69
C GLN A 608 19.70 15.94 16.46
N ALA A 609 18.36 15.89 16.42
CA ALA A 609 17.60 15.38 15.28
C ALA A 609 17.86 16.18 14.01
N GLU A 610 17.84 17.52 14.07
CA GLU A 610 18.18 18.39 12.94
C GLU A 610 19.58 18.09 12.39
N ARG A 611 20.55 17.88 13.28
CA ARG A 611 21.92 17.52 12.86
C ARG A 611 21.98 16.14 12.23
N MET A 612 21.31 15.15 12.80
CA MET A 612 21.26 13.80 12.25
C MET A 612 20.67 13.80 10.84
N VAL A 613 19.56 14.50 10.63
CA VAL A 613 18.92 14.61 9.30
C VAL A 613 19.83 15.35 8.32
N LYS A 614 20.32 16.54 8.68
CA LYS A 614 21.11 17.38 7.75
C LYS A 614 22.50 16.83 7.43
N LYS A 615 23.14 16.10 8.35
CA LYS A 615 24.54 15.66 8.20
C LYS A 615 24.74 14.16 8.01
N SER A 616 23.82 13.34 8.52
CA SER A 616 24.07 11.91 8.67
C SER A 616 23.08 11.04 7.90
N LEU A 617 21.84 11.49 7.67
CA LEU A 617 20.84 10.69 6.95
C LEU A 617 21.32 10.30 5.54
N CYS A 618 21.90 11.25 4.81
CA CYS A 618 22.43 11.03 3.46
C CYS A 618 23.58 9.99 3.39
N LYS A 619 24.19 9.62 4.52
CA LYS A 619 25.24 8.59 4.56
C LYS A 619 24.68 7.17 4.46
N PHE A 620 23.45 6.98 4.94
CA PHE A 620 22.77 5.68 4.95
C PHE A 620 21.77 5.54 3.81
N GLU A 621 21.34 6.66 3.23
CA GLU A 621 20.42 6.66 2.10
C GLU A 621 21.08 6.18 0.82
N VAL A 622 20.52 5.11 0.26
CA VAL A 622 20.86 4.54 -1.04
C VAL A 622 19.60 4.44 -1.90
N THR A 623 19.72 3.91 -3.11
CA THR A 623 18.62 3.86 -4.09
C THR A 623 17.35 3.22 -3.52
N GLY A 624 17.49 2.08 -2.82
CA GLY A 624 16.40 1.28 -2.27
C GLY A 624 16.03 1.58 -0.81
N GLY A 625 16.53 2.66 -0.18
CA GLY A 625 16.19 3.02 1.19
C GLY A 625 17.41 3.26 2.08
N LEU A 626 17.38 2.78 3.32
CA LEU A 626 18.47 2.94 4.29
C LEU A 626 19.28 1.65 4.49
N VAL A 627 20.61 1.76 4.42
CA VAL A 627 21.52 0.66 4.82
C VAL A 627 21.84 0.70 6.33
N PRO A 628 22.10 -0.45 6.99
CA PRO A 628 22.43 -0.57 8.41
C PRO A 628 23.63 0.24 8.88
N GLY A 629 24.62 0.42 8.00
CA GLY A 629 25.87 1.12 8.26
C GLY A 629 26.51 1.61 6.95
N THR A 630 27.48 2.52 7.05
CA THR A 630 28.15 3.07 5.87
C THR A 630 29.15 2.09 5.27
N GLU A 631 29.42 2.22 3.96
CA GLU A 631 30.44 1.40 3.29
C GLU A 631 31.82 1.57 3.95
N GLU A 632 32.14 2.80 4.35
CA GLU A 632 33.36 3.14 5.08
C GLU A 632 33.44 2.40 6.42
N SER A 633 32.35 2.40 7.20
CA SER A 633 32.30 1.71 8.49
C SER A 633 32.40 0.18 8.35
N ARG A 634 31.69 -0.41 7.37
CA ARG A 634 31.83 -1.84 7.03
C ARG A 634 33.28 -2.18 6.69
N GLY A 635 33.99 -1.28 6.00
CA GLY A 635 35.38 -1.50 5.57
C GLY A 635 35.50 -2.49 4.39
N PRO A 636 36.71 -2.88 3.99
CA PRO A 636 36.93 -3.72 2.82
C PRO A 636 36.50 -5.18 3.03
N ILE A 637 36.00 -5.81 1.96
CA ILE A 637 35.56 -7.21 1.92
C ILE A 637 36.59 -8.07 1.17
N SER A 638 36.83 -9.27 1.66
CA SER A 638 37.73 -10.27 1.04
C SER A 638 37.28 -11.69 1.38
N LEU A 639 37.92 -12.72 0.80
CA LEU A 639 37.66 -14.12 1.19
C LEU A 639 37.90 -14.39 2.68
N ALA A 640 38.83 -13.66 3.33
CA ALA A 640 39.12 -13.78 4.75
C ALA A 640 38.21 -12.93 5.64
N ARG A 641 37.49 -11.96 5.05
CA ARG A 641 36.58 -11.03 5.72
C ARG A 641 35.35 -10.83 4.81
N PRO A 642 34.49 -11.86 4.68
CA PRO A 642 33.35 -11.83 3.75
C PRO A 642 32.33 -10.77 4.18
N ASN A 643 31.40 -10.42 3.29
CA ASN A 643 30.37 -9.45 3.69
C ASN A 643 29.43 -10.05 4.74
N ARG A 644 28.89 -9.20 5.62
CA ARG A 644 27.92 -9.59 6.65
C ARG A 644 26.53 -9.08 6.31
N GLN A 645 25.52 -9.81 6.75
CA GLN A 645 24.14 -9.54 6.30
C GLN A 645 23.53 -8.26 6.89
N TRP A 646 23.96 -7.82 8.08
CA TRP A 646 23.53 -6.57 8.71
C TRP A 646 24.48 -5.40 8.46
N ASP A 647 25.21 -5.42 7.34
CA ASP A 647 26.08 -4.35 6.88
C ASP A 647 25.75 -3.92 5.44
N TYR A 648 26.32 -2.79 5.01
CA TYR A 648 26.25 -2.34 3.62
C TYR A 648 26.62 -3.47 2.62
N PRO A 649 25.88 -3.67 1.51
CA PRO A 649 24.82 -2.83 0.95
C PRO A 649 23.38 -3.28 1.29
N PHE A 650 23.23 -4.25 2.20
CA PHE A 650 21.92 -4.85 2.45
C PHE A 650 21.04 -3.91 3.27
N ALA A 651 19.73 -4.00 3.12
CA ALA A 651 18.76 -3.19 3.86
C ALA A 651 17.65 -4.07 4.42
N TRP A 652 17.17 -3.67 5.60
CA TRP A 652 16.28 -4.46 6.43
C TRP A 652 15.03 -3.67 6.82
N PRO A 653 13.84 -4.30 6.81
CA PRO A 653 12.57 -3.63 7.13
C PRO A 653 12.54 -2.89 8.49
N PRO A 654 13.05 -3.47 9.61
CA PRO A 654 13.09 -2.80 10.91
C PRO A 654 13.74 -1.42 10.89
N HIS A 655 14.86 -1.27 10.18
CA HIS A 655 15.59 -0.01 10.11
C HIS A 655 14.79 1.06 9.37
N GLN A 656 14.03 0.66 8.35
CA GLN A 656 13.21 1.59 7.58
C GLN A 656 12.05 2.09 8.43
N MET A 657 11.24 1.17 8.98
CA MET A 657 10.03 1.51 9.74
C MET A 657 10.34 2.39 10.96
N LEU A 658 11.39 2.07 11.72
CA LEU A 658 11.79 2.88 12.88
C LEU A 658 12.33 4.25 12.45
N ALA A 659 13.09 4.33 11.35
CA ALA A 659 13.59 5.60 10.85
C ALA A 659 12.46 6.49 10.32
N TRP A 660 11.51 5.93 9.57
CA TRP A 660 10.33 6.66 9.10
C TRP A 660 9.57 7.25 10.29
N GLU A 661 9.17 6.42 11.25
CA GLU A 661 8.43 6.89 12.42
C GLU A 661 9.24 7.89 13.27
N GLY A 662 10.55 7.67 13.42
CA GLY A 662 11.44 8.62 14.07
C GLY A 662 11.50 9.98 13.36
N LEU A 663 11.60 10.00 12.03
CA LEU A 663 11.57 11.21 11.21
C LEU A 663 10.20 11.91 11.32
N ARG A 664 9.10 11.14 11.21
CA ARG A 664 7.73 11.63 11.35
C ARG A 664 7.53 12.37 12.67
N LYS A 665 7.96 11.74 13.77
CA LYS A 665 7.84 12.26 15.14
C LYS A 665 8.57 13.59 15.37
N TYR A 666 9.59 13.89 14.58
CA TYR A 666 10.37 15.14 14.66
C TYR A 666 10.02 16.14 13.53
N GLY A 667 8.99 15.87 12.75
CA GLY A 667 8.50 16.77 11.69
C GLY A 667 9.22 16.65 10.34
N TYR A 668 10.06 15.63 10.14
CA TYR A 668 10.80 15.39 8.88
C TYR A 668 10.00 14.48 7.93
N MET A 669 8.80 14.94 7.57
CA MET A 669 7.82 14.11 6.87
C MET A 669 8.25 13.79 5.43
N ASP A 670 8.81 14.77 4.73
CA ASP A 670 9.27 14.59 3.34
C ASP A 670 10.45 13.61 3.25
N ASP A 671 11.35 13.62 4.23
CA ASP A 671 12.42 12.63 4.34
C ASP A 671 11.85 11.23 4.59
N ALA A 672 10.87 11.09 5.50
CA ALA A 672 10.22 9.81 5.76
C ALA A 672 9.53 9.26 4.49
N ARG A 673 8.78 10.10 3.77
CA ARG A 673 8.08 9.74 2.52
C ARG A 673 9.05 9.34 1.41
N ARG A 674 10.11 10.12 1.22
CA ARG A 674 11.15 9.83 0.23
C ARG A 674 11.80 8.48 0.48
N LEU A 675 12.10 8.16 1.74
CA LEU A 675 12.68 6.87 2.12
C LEU A 675 11.68 5.72 1.98
N ALA A 676 10.41 5.92 2.34
CA ALA A 676 9.35 4.94 2.11
C ALA A 676 9.17 4.66 0.62
N TYR A 677 9.14 5.69 -0.22
CA TYR A 677 9.04 5.55 -1.68
C TYR A 677 10.18 4.69 -2.25
N ARG A 678 11.44 4.99 -1.86
CA ARG A 678 12.61 4.21 -2.30
C ARG A 678 12.50 2.73 -1.94
N TRP A 679 12.06 2.44 -0.72
CA TRP A 679 11.87 1.09 -0.23
C TRP A 679 10.73 0.36 -0.96
N LEU A 680 9.56 0.98 -1.08
CA LEU A 680 8.41 0.43 -1.77
C LEU A 680 8.68 0.21 -3.25
N TYR A 681 9.40 1.14 -3.90
CA TYR A 681 9.81 1.00 -5.29
C TYR A 681 10.68 -0.25 -5.49
N MET A 682 11.71 -0.42 -4.67
CA MET A 682 12.58 -1.60 -4.71
C MET A 682 11.77 -2.91 -4.53
N LEU A 683 10.85 -2.92 -3.58
CA LEU A 683 10.02 -4.08 -3.28
C LEU A 683 9.08 -4.40 -4.46
N ILE A 684 8.39 -3.39 -5.01
CA ILE A 684 7.48 -3.57 -6.14
C ILE A 684 8.21 -3.97 -7.41
N THR A 685 9.38 -3.39 -7.69
CA THR A 685 10.21 -3.83 -8.82
C THR A 685 10.56 -5.31 -8.69
N ALA A 686 11.02 -5.75 -7.52
CA ALA A 686 11.30 -7.17 -7.31
C ALA A 686 10.05 -8.06 -7.45
N PHE A 687 8.93 -7.63 -6.87
CA PHE A 687 7.65 -8.35 -6.96
C PHE A 687 7.17 -8.51 -8.41
N VAL A 688 7.29 -7.46 -9.23
CA VAL A 688 6.89 -7.48 -10.65
C VAL A 688 7.85 -8.31 -11.49
N ASP A 689 9.14 -8.12 -11.31
CA ASP A 689 10.17 -8.65 -12.20
C ASP A 689 10.51 -10.12 -11.91
N PHE A 690 10.29 -10.59 -10.69
CA PHE A 690 10.70 -11.91 -10.21
C PHE A 690 9.56 -12.69 -9.57
N ASN A 691 8.48 -12.83 -10.34
CA ASN A 691 7.40 -13.77 -10.06
C ASN A 691 6.75 -13.62 -8.66
N GLY A 692 6.58 -12.37 -8.21
CA GLY A 692 5.94 -12.03 -6.95
C GLY A 692 6.84 -12.16 -5.71
N VAL A 693 8.16 -12.33 -5.86
CA VAL A 693 9.06 -12.57 -4.71
C VAL A 693 8.98 -11.48 -3.63
N VAL A 694 8.92 -11.91 -2.37
CA VAL A 694 8.94 -11.04 -1.18
C VAL A 694 9.95 -11.63 -0.17
N PRO A 695 11.23 -11.21 -0.24
CA PRO A 695 12.30 -11.83 0.54
C PRO A 695 12.39 -11.30 1.99
N GLU A 696 13.27 -11.91 2.78
CA GLU A 696 13.65 -11.46 4.13
C GLU A 696 14.31 -10.07 4.11
N LYS A 697 15.22 -9.84 3.16
CA LYS A 697 16.04 -8.62 3.02
C LYS A 697 16.37 -8.31 1.56
N PHE A 698 16.93 -7.13 1.29
CA PHE A 698 17.32 -6.69 -0.05
C PHE A 698 18.77 -6.18 -0.10
N ASP A 699 19.41 -6.27 -1.26
CA ASP A 699 20.50 -5.36 -1.62
C ASP A 699 19.88 -4.04 -2.09
N ALA A 700 19.94 -3.00 -1.25
CA ALA A 700 19.31 -1.71 -1.54
C ALA A 700 20.13 -0.81 -2.47
N VAL A 701 21.37 -1.19 -2.80
CA VAL A 701 22.20 -0.47 -3.76
C VAL A 701 21.94 -1.01 -5.16
N ALA A 702 21.92 -2.34 -5.30
CA ALA A 702 21.66 -3.02 -6.56
C ALA A 702 20.15 -3.16 -6.89
N LEU A 703 19.26 -2.80 -5.97
CA LEU A 703 17.82 -3.03 -6.05
C LEU A 703 17.47 -4.51 -6.33
N SER A 704 18.14 -5.42 -5.60
CA SER A 704 18.07 -6.84 -5.87
C SER A 704 17.64 -7.64 -4.64
N HIS A 705 16.75 -8.59 -4.86
CA HIS A 705 16.40 -9.62 -3.87
C HIS A 705 17.49 -10.71 -3.77
N MET A 706 18.48 -10.73 -4.68
CA MET A 706 19.55 -11.74 -4.69
C MET A 706 20.63 -11.39 -3.67
N VAL A 707 20.51 -11.94 -2.46
CA VAL A 707 21.47 -11.76 -1.36
C VAL A 707 22.15 -13.08 -1.05
N SER A 708 23.47 -13.16 -1.23
CA SER A 708 24.29 -14.37 -1.00
C SER A 708 25.14 -14.31 0.27
N ALA A 709 24.94 -13.30 1.12
CA ALA A 709 25.64 -13.21 2.40
C ALA A 709 25.18 -14.32 3.36
N GLU A 710 26.15 -14.99 3.98
CA GLU A 710 25.93 -16.04 4.99
C GLU A 710 25.06 -17.20 4.47
N TYR A 711 23.87 -17.41 5.03
CA TYR A 711 22.93 -18.46 4.60
C TYR A 711 22.08 -18.06 3.38
N GLY A 712 22.36 -16.89 2.79
CA GLY A 712 21.60 -16.34 1.67
C GLY A 712 20.33 -15.63 2.12
N ASN A 713 19.46 -15.35 1.15
CA ASN A 713 18.16 -14.74 1.40
C ASN A 713 17.11 -15.81 1.73
N GLN A 714 16.14 -15.50 2.57
CA GLN A 714 14.99 -16.36 2.84
C GLN A 714 13.75 -15.81 2.14
N GLY A 715 12.77 -16.66 1.85
CA GLY A 715 11.53 -16.27 1.15
C GLY A 715 11.67 -16.16 -0.38
N THR A 716 12.83 -16.52 -0.95
CA THR A 716 13.07 -16.56 -2.40
C THR A 716 12.86 -17.94 -3.01
N GLU A 717 12.93 -19.01 -2.21
CA GLU A 717 12.71 -20.38 -2.67
C GLU A 717 11.22 -20.76 -2.57
N PHE A 718 10.49 -20.63 -3.68
CA PHE A 718 9.12 -21.13 -3.82
C PHE A 718 8.93 -21.76 -5.20
N LYS A 719 7.73 -22.29 -5.47
CA LYS A 719 7.36 -22.82 -6.79
C LYS A 719 6.07 -22.18 -7.25
N HIS A 720 6.09 -21.60 -8.45
CA HIS A 720 4.97 -20.94 -9.12
C HIS A 720 4.40 -19.70 -8.42
N VAL A 721 4.05 -19.76 -7.12
CA VAL A 721 3.42 -18.68 -6.38
C VAL A 721 4.01 -18.55 -4.96
N PRO A 722 4.40 -17.34 -4.53
CA PRO A 722 4.80 -17.10 -3.16
C PRO A 722 3.58 -17.20 -2.24
N ARG A 723 3.69 -17.95 -1.15
CA ARG A 723 2.55 -18.23 -0.25
C ARG A 723 2.51 -17.33 0.97
N GLU A 724 3.65 -16.79 1.39
CA GLU A 724 3.77 -16.15 2.71
C GLU A 724 4.65 -14.90 2.74
N GLY A 725 5.55 -14.71 1.77
CA GLY A 725 6.55 -13.64 1.84
C GLY A 725 7.40 -13.76 3.10
N PHE A 726 7.70 -12.64 3.75
CA PHE A 726 8.38 -12.61 5.05
C PHE A 726 7.72 -11.56 5.96
N GLY A 727 7.43 -11.92 7.22
CA GLY A 727 6.54 -11.19 8.10
C GLY A 727 6.84 -9.69 8.23
N TRP A 728 8.08 -9.30 8.52
CA TRP A 728 8.42 -7.87 8.62
C TRP A 728 8.48 -7.13 7.27
N MET A 729 8.60 -7.86 6.16
CA MET A 729 8.70 -7.31 4.81
C MET A 729 7.30 -6.96 4.36
N ASN A 730 6.38 -7.90 4.56
CA ASN A 730 4.93 -7.72 4.44
C ASN A 730 4.47 -6.51 5.26
N ALA A 731 4.90 -6.42 6.53
CA ALA A 731 4.55 -5.29 7.38
C ALA A 731 5.12 -3.97 6.87
N SER A 732 6.40 -3.94 6.44
CA SER A 732 7.00 -2.71 5.92
C SER A 732 6.35 -2.19 4.64
N PHE A 733 5.77 -3.10 3.85
CA PHE A 733 4.98 -2.71 2.68
C PHE A 733 3.69 -2.03 3.12
N GLN A 734 2.88 -2.64 4.00
CA GLN A 734 1.64 -2.03 4.48
C GLN A 734 1.90 -0.70 5.21
N VAL A 735 2.87 -0.66 6.12
CA VAL A 735 3.26 0.54 6.88
C VAL A 735 3.82 1.63 5.94
N GLY A 736 4.58 1.23 4.91
CA GLY A 736 5.10 2.16 3.92
C GLY A 736 3.99 2.80 3.09
N LEU A 737 2.94 2.05 2.73
CA LEU A 737 1.78 2.56 1.99
C LEU A 737 0.92 3.50 2.85
N THR A 738 0.73 3.17 4.12
CA THR A 738 -0.08 3.98 5.05
C THR A 738 0.61 5.27 5.47
N ALA A 739 1.89 5.44 5.16
CA ALA A 739 2.62 6.68 5.36
C ALA A 739 1.98 7.88 4.65
N ASP A 740 1.07 7.67 3.68
CA ASP A 740 0.40 8.75 2.97
C ASP A 740 -0.84 8.32 2.16
N GLU A 741 -1.64 7.33 2.54
CA GLU A 741 -2.75 6.88 1.68
C GLU A 741 -3.72 8.02 1.30
N ALA A 742 -4.08 8.88 2.25
CA ALA A 742 -4.90 10.06 2.01
C ALA A 742 -4.20 11.10 1.10
N VAL A 743 -2.88 11.26 1.23
CA VAL A 743 -2.08 12.21 0.44
C VAL A 743 -1.82 11.67 -0.97
N ARG A 744 -1.51 10.37 -1.10
CA ARG A 744 -1.36 9.66 -2.36
C ARG A 744 -2.64 9.80 -3.16
N ILE A 745 -3.79 9.52 -2.56
CA ILE A 745 -5.09 9.67 -3.22
C ILE A 745 -5.33 11.13 -3.63
N ILE A 746 -4.95 12.12 -2.80
CA ILE A 746 -5.04 13.54 -3.18
C ILE A 746 -4.18 13.84 -4.42
N VAL A 747 -2.91 13.40 -4.43
CA VAL A 747 -1.98 13.63 -5.54
C VAL A 747 -2.49 12.94 -6.81
N GLU A 748 -2.81 11.64 -6.74
CA GLU A 748 -3.34 10.87 -7.86
C GLU A 748 -4.63 11.46 -8.41
N ALA A 749 -5.58 11.83 -7.55
CA ALA A 749 -6.83 12.46 -7.98
C ALA A 749 -6.58 13.82 -8.65
N THR A 750 -5.67 14.63 -8.11
CA THR A 750 -5.34 15.95 -8.66
C THR A 750 -4.45 15.89 -9.90
N GLU A 751 -3.82 14.75 -10.20
CA GLU A 751 -3.08 14.50 -11.45
C GLU A 751 -3.92 13.81 -12.53
N SER A 752 -4.92 13.01 -12.14
CA SER A 752 -5.75 12.23 -13.08
C SER A 752 -6.42 13.12 -14.14
N PRO A 753 -6.13 12.96 -15.44
CA PRO A 753 -6.62 13.87 -16.48
C PRO A 753 -8.14 13.86 -16.62
N SER A 754 -8.82 12.77 -16.28
CA SER A 754 -10.27 12.62 -16.47
C SER A 754 -11.13 13.04 -15.27
N THR A 755 -10.52 13.51 -14.17
CA THR A 755 -11.23 13.78 -12.91
C THR A 755 -11.52 15.29 -12.76
N SER A 756 -12.80 15.70 -12.87
CA SER A 756 -13.23 17.11 -12.68
C SER A 756 -13.97 17.40 -11.37
N VAL A 757 -14.29 16.35 -10.60
CA VAL A 757 -15.08 16.42 -9.36
C VAL A 757 -14.31 15.71 -8.24
N PHE A 758 -14.21 16.37 -7.09
CA PHE A 758 -13.42 16.00 -5.93
C PHE A 758 -14.24 16.05 -4.63
N GLY A 759 -15.49 16.52 -4.66
CA GLY A 759 -16.29 16.78 -3.46
C GLY A 759 -16.54 15.56 -2.57
N GLU A 760 -16.66 14.37 -3.14
CA GLU A 760 -16.78 13.11 -2.38
C GLU A 760 -15.49 12.79 -1.64
N LEU A 761 -14.35 12.85 -2.35
CA LEU A 761 -13.03 12.65 -1.77
C LEU A 761 -12.73 13.70 -0.70
N LEU A 762 -13.01 14.98 -0.98
CA LEU A 762 -12.84 16.07 -0.03
C LEU A 762 -13.70 15.86 1.21
N SER A 763 -14.89 15.26 1.09
CA SER A 763 -15.81 15.00 2.21
C SER A 763 -15.46 13.73 3.03
N ALA A 764 -14.49 12.91 2.59
CA ALA A 764 -14.14 11.69 3.29
C ALA A 764 -13.56 12.00 4.69
N PRO A 765 -13.94 11.27 5.76
CA PRO A 765 -13.48 11.56 7.12
C PRO A 765 -11.95 11.60 7.27
N ALA A 766 -11.24 10.69 6.60
CA ALA A 766 -9.78 10.64 6.60
C ALA A 766 -9.14 11.87 5.93
N ILE A 767 -9.77 12.42 4.90
CA ILE A 767 -9.32 13.63 4.19
C ILE A 767 -9.66 14.88 5.00
N GLN A 768 -10.83 14.93 5.63
CA GLN A 768 -11.23 16.03 6.52
C GLN A 768 -10.30 16.15 7.74
N ALA A 769 -9.80 15.04 8.29
CA ALA A 769 -8.85 15.05 9.39
C ALA A 769 -7.53 15.78 9.05
N LEU A 770 -7.13 15.80 7.77
CA LEU A 770 -5.92 16.48 7.30
C LEU A 770 -6.02 18.01 7.47
N ALA A 771 -7.23 18.59 7.48
CA ALA A 771 -7.43 20.03 7.56
C ALA A 771 -6.91 20.63 8.88
N SER A 772 -6.98 19.87 9.98
CA SER A 772 -6.51 20.26 11.31
C SER A 772 -5.06 19.89 11.58
N ASP A 773 -4.42 19.16 10.68
CA ASP A 773 -3.05 18.68 10.85
C ASP A 773 -2.04 19.72 10.32
N ALA A 774 -1.12 20.17 11.18
CA ALA A 774 -0.13 21.19 10.82
C ALA A 774 0.77 20.80 9.63
N THR A 775 0.94 19.50 9.37
CA THR A 775 1.76 18.92 8.31
C THR A 775 0.94 18.69 7.04
N TYR A 776 -0.29 18.17 7.16
CA TYR A 776 -1.10 17.75 6.01
C TYR A 776 -2.15 18.76 5.56
N ALA A 777 -2.36 19.85 6.30
CA ALA A 777 -3.36 20.85 5.93
C ALA A 777 -3.07 21.51 4.57
N ALA A 778 -1.82 21.52 4.11
CA ALA A 778 -1.47 21.97 2.75
C ALA A 778 -2.09 21.07 1.67
N TYR A 779 -2.05 19.75 1.83
CA TYR A 779 -2.65 18.79 0.89
C TYR A 779 -4.18 18.90 0.88
N PHE A 780 -4.80 19.04 2.06
CA PHE A 780 -6.23 19.32 2.15
C PHE A 780 -6.60 20.61 1.39
N ARG A 781 -5.83 21.69 1.59
CA ARG A 781 -6.03 22.96 0.87
C ARG A 781 -5.80 22.82 -0.63
N THR A 782 -4.82 22.01 -1.06
CA THR A 782 -4.59 21.69 -2.48
C THR A 782 -5.79 20.93 -3.06
N LEU A 783 -6.31 19.91 -2.39
CA LEU A 783 -7.52 19.21 -2.86
C LEU A 783 -8.73 20.16 -2.94
N ALA A 784 -8.92 21.02 -1.94
CA ALA A 784 -10.00 22.01 -1.94
C ALA A 784 -9.87 23.05 -3.07
N LEU A 785 -8.63 23.44 -3.41
CA LEU A 785 -8.30 24.28 -4.55
C LEU A 785 -8.70 23.61 -5.87
N PHE A 786 -8.43 22.31 -6.04
CA PHE A 786 -8.84 21.58 -7.25
C PHE A 786 -10.37 21.40 -7.32
N ALA A 787 -11.01 21.10 -6.20
CA ALA A 787 -12.47 21.00 -6.12
C ALA A 787 -13.14 22.29 -6.59
N THR A 788 -12.78 23.44 -6.00
CA THR A 788 -13.60 24.66 -6.10
C THR A 788 -12.86 25.95 -6.48
N GLY A 789 -11.53 25.97 -6.42
CA GLY A 789 -10.72 27.17 -6.68
C GLY A 789 -10.24 27.31 -8.13
N THR A 790 -9.42 28.32 -8.40
CA THR A 790 -8.85 28.62 -9.73
C THR A 790 -7.34 28.80 -9.65
N TRP A 791 -6.69 28.88 -10.81
CA TRP A 791 -5.27 29.20 -10.91
C TRP A 791 -4.92 30.52 -10.21
N GLU A 792 -5.79 31.53 -10.27
CA GLU A 792 -5.60 32.79 -9.55
C GLU A 792 -5.52 32.59 -8.03
N ASN A 793 -6.33 31.68 -7.45
CA ASN A 793 -6.25 31.38 -6.01
C ASN A 793 -4.91 30.76 -5.62
N TYR A 794 -4.34 29.90 -6.48
CA TYR A 794 -3.01 29.35 -6.28
C TYR A 794 -1.92 30.41 -6.40
N ALA A 795 -2.00 31.24 -7.45
CA ALA A 795 -1.00 32.26 -7.77
C ALA A 795 -0.93 33.41 -6.76
N GLU A 796 -2.03 33.71 -6.06
CA GLU A 796 -2.08 34.76 -5.02
C GLU A 796 -1.17 34.43 -3.83
N ASP A 797 -1.17 33.17 -3.39
CA ASP A 797 -0.34 32.70 -2.28
C ASP A 797 -0.01 31.21 -2.41
N PRO A 798 1.03 30.86 -3.21
CA PRO A 798 1.44 29.47 -3.42
C PRO A 798 1.86 28.76 -2.13
N SER A 799 2.28 29.52 -1.10
CA SER A 799 2.76 28.96 0.17
C SER A 799 1.67 28.29 1.01
N LYS A 800 0.39 28.56 0.72
CA LYS A 800 -0.75 27.89 1.35
C LYS A 800 -0.92 26.45 0.89
N TYR A 801 -0.44 26.12 -0.31
CA TYR A 801 -0.68 24.86 -1.00
C TYR A 801 0.60 24.03 -1.08
N THR A 802 0.48 22.80 -1.54
CA THR A 802 1.64 22.01 -1.97
C THR A 802 2.19 22.54 -3.30
N SER A 803 3.48 22.32 -3.55
CA SER A 803 4.06 22.57 -4.88
C SER A 803 3.36 21.69 -5.91
N LEU A 804 2.83 22.29 -6.98
CA LEU A 804 2.10 21.56 -8.02
C LEU A 804 3.06 20.94 -9.02
N THR A 805 2.78 19.71 -9.48
CA THR A 805 3.47 19.09 -10.61
C THR A 805 3.01 19.72 -11.93
N PRO A 806 3.75 19.57 -13.05
CA PRO A 806 3.31 20.09 -14.35
C PRO A 806 1.92 19.59 -14.78
N ALA A 807 1.57 18.33 -14.45
CA ALA A 807 0.26 17.76 -14.69
C ALA A 807 -0.83 18.44 -13.84
N GLN A 808 -0.56 18.65 -12.56
CA GLN A 808 -1.45 19.39 -11.65
C GLN A 808 -1.64 20.85 -12.11
N GLU A 809 -0.59 21.53 -12.56
CA GLU A 809 -0.70 22.88 -13.08
C GLU A 809 -1.59 22.96 -14.32
N ALA A 810 -1.35 22.08 -15.31
CA ALA A 810 -2.16 22.01 -16.52
C ALA A 810 -3.63 21.76 -16.19
N LYS A 811 -3.90 20.81 -15.28
CA LYS A 811 -5.25 20.48 -14.84
C LYS A 811 -5.92 21.61 -14.06
N LEU A 812 -5.22 22.30 -13.16
CA LEU A 812 -5.80 23.45 -12.45
C LEU A 812 -6.15 24.60 -13.42
N ARG A 813 -5.33 24.80 -14.46
CA ARG A 813 -5.63 25.76 -15.55
C ARG A 813 -6.85 25.32 -16.37
N GLN A 814 -6.96 24.04 -16.72
CA GLN A 814 -8.14 23.48 -17.40
C GLN A 814 -9.42 23.62 -16.56
N LEU A 815 -9.36 23.30 -15.27
CA LEU A 815 -10.48 23.51 -14.34
C LEU A 815 -10.85 24.99 -14.22
N THR A 816 -9.87 25.89 -14.35
CA THR A 816 -10.13 27.34 -14.39
C THR A 816 -10.91 27.74 -15.65
N ILE A 817 -10.54 27.22 -16.83
CA ILE A 817 -11.31 27.40 -18.07
C ILE A 817 -12.72 26.80 -17.93
N LEU A 818 -12.84 25.61 -17.34
CA LEU A 818 -14.11 24.95 -17.05
C LEU A 818 -15.04 25.84 -16.20
N SER A 819 -14.51 26.51 -15.18
CA SER A 819 -15.26 27.47 -14.36
C SER A 819 -15.71 28.70 -15.12
N LEU A 820 -14.93 29.18 -16.10
CA LEU A 820 -15.33 30.28 -16.97
C LEU A 820 -16.43 29.84 -17.95
N ALA A 821 -16.28 28.65 -18.54
CA ALA A 821 -17.24 28.06 -19.46
C ALA A 821 -18.62 27.84 -18.82
N HIS A 822 -18.66 27.59 -17.50
CA HIS A 822 -19.92 27.48 -16.76
C HIS A 822 -20.69 28.81 -16.63
N ARG A 823 -20.00 29.95 -16.83
CA ARG A 823 -20.60 31.30 -16.71
C ARG A 823 -20.98 31.90 -18.05
N GLN A 824 -20.25 31.58 -19.11
CA GLN A 824 -20.45 32.17 -20.43
C GLN A 824 -20.05 31.22 -21.56
N ARG A 825 -20.76 31.32 -22.69
CA ARG A 825 -20.57 30.46 -23.87
C ARG A 825 -19.45 30.88 -24.81
N VAL A 826 -19.06 32.14 -24.80
CA VAL A 826 -18.00 32.67 -25.64
C VAL A 826 -16.90 33.15 -24.73
N LEU A 827 -15.73 32.51 -24.81
CA LEU A 827 -14.56 32.84 -24.02
C LEU A 827 -13.49 33.47 -24.91
N SER A 828 -13.08 34.69 -24.60
CA SER A 828 -11.97 35.33 -25.34
C SER A 828 -10.63 34.74 -24.90
N TYR A 829 -9.68 34.63 -25.83
CA TYR A 829 -8.33 34.16 -25.51
C TYR A 829 -7.66 35.03 -24.44
N ALA A 830 -7.83 36.35 -24.51
CA ALA A 830 -7.27 37.29 -23.54
C ALA A 830 -7.80 37.06 -22.10
N GLU A 831 -9.06 36.66 -21.96
CA GLU A 831 -9.65 36.33 -20.67
C GLU A 831 -9.13 34.99 -20.14
N MET A 832 -9.08 33.96 -20.99
CA MET A 832 -8.57 32.65 -20.61
C MET A 832 -7.08 32.69 -20.28
N GLN A 833 -6.26 33.41 -21.05
CA GLN A 833 -4.83 33.59 -20.79
C GLN A 833 -4.57 34.28 -19.44
N ARG A 834 -5.35 35.32 -19.13
CA ARG A 834 -5.27 35.99 -17.82
C ARG A 834 -5.65 35.05 -16.68
N ALA A 835 -6.79 34.36 -16.80
CA ALA A 835 -7.30 33.48 -15.75
C ALA A 835 -6.40 32.26 -15.50
N THR A 836 -5.73 31.75 -16.53
CA THR A 836 -4.81 30.60 -16.44
C THR A 836 -3.36 30.97 -16.15
N GLY A 837 -3.05 32.27 -16.05
CA GLY A 837 -1.70 32.76 -15.76
C GLY A 837 -0.70 32.61 -16.92
N LEU A 838 -1.17 32.44 -18.16
CA LEU A 838 -0.34 32.36 -19.37
C LEU A 838 0.13 33.74 -19.88
N GLY A 839 -0.07 34.79 -19.09
CA GLY A 839 0.29 36.17 -19.42
C GLY A 839 -0.88 36.98 -20.01
N SER A 840 -0.77 38.30 -20.01
CA SER A 840 -1.81 39.21 -20.51
C SER A 840 -1.60 39.67 -21.94
N GLU A 841 -0.43 39.40 -22.53
CA GLU A 841 -0.11 39.76 -23.92
C GLU A 841 -0.19 38.53 -24.84
N PRO A 842 -0.90 38.62 -25.98
CA PRO A 842 -1.05 37.53 -26.94
C PRO A 842 0.27 37.34 -27.71
N THR A 843 1.22 36.65 -27.09
CA THR A 843 2.39 36.12 -27.78
C THR A 843 2.04 34.82 -28.49
N SER A 844 2.75 34.48 -29.57
CA SER A 844 2.53 33.23 -30.30
C SER A 844 2.69 31.99 -29.41
N GLU A 845 3.56 32.07 -28.40
CA GLU A 845 3.79 30.99 -27.43
C GLU A 845 2.64 30.86 -26.43
N ALA A 846 2.14 31.98 -25.87
CA ALA A 846 1.02 31.98 -24.94
C ALA A 846 -0.30 31.56 -25.60
N THR A 847 -0.51 31.92 -26.87
CA THR A 847 -1.67 31.48 -27.64
C THR A 847 -1.63 29.98 -27.89
N ARG A 848 -0.48 29.44 -28.29
CA ARG A 848 -0.31 27.99 -28.51
C ARG A 848 -0.51 27.19 -27.22
N ALA A 849 0.08 27.63 -26.11
CA ALA A 849 -0.09 26.98 -24.82
C ALA A 849 -1.56 26.98 -24.34
N LEU A 850 -2.31 28.04 -24.63
CA LEU A 850 -3.74 28.09 -24.34
C LEU A 850 -4.52 27.10 -25.22
N GLU A 851 -4.24 27.06 -26.53
CA GLU A 851 -4.90 26.15 -27.46
C GLU A 851 -4.63 24.68 -27.09
N ASP A 852 -3.40 24.33 -26.73
CA ASP A 852 -3.03 23.00 -26.25
C ASP A 852 -3.84 22.64 -24.98
N LEU A 853 -3.97 23.56 -24.01
CA LEU A 853 -4.79 23.33 -22.81
C LEU A 853 -6.28 23.12 -23.14
N ILE A 854 -6.83 23.85 -24.12
CA ILE A 854 -8.21 23.70 -24.55
C ILE A 854 -8.40 22.36 -25.27
N ILE A 855 -7.49 22.01 -26.18
CA ILE A 855 -7.51 20.74 -26.93
C ILE A 855 -7.47 19.57 -25.95
N ASP A 856 -6.53 19.57 -25.01
CA ASP A 856 -6.44 18.54 -23.97
C ASP A 856 -7.70 18.49 -23.09
N GLY A 857 -8.25 19.66 -22.74
CA GLY A 857 -9.52 19.75 -21.99
C GLY A 857 -10.71 19.17 -22.75
N VAL A 858 -10.73 19.29 -24.09
CA VAL A 858 -11.72 18.67 -24.96
C VAL A 858 -11.52 17.14 -25.01
N TYR A 859 -10.27 16.67 -25.15
CA TYR A 859 -9.95 15.24 -25.12
C TYR A 859 -10.34 14.57 -23.80
N HIS A 860 -10.24 15.28 -22.68
CA HIS A 860 -10.63 14.80 -21.35
C HIS A 860 -12.11 15.07 -21.01
N ALA A 861 -12.90 15.51 -21.99
CA ALA A 861 -14.34 15.77 -21.84
C ALA A 861 -14.69 16.78 -20.72
N PHE A 862 -13.80 17.73 -20.42
CA PHE A 862 -14.12 18.83 -19.51
C PHE A 862 -15.07 19.82 -20.17
N PHE A 863 -14.86 20.14 -21.42
CA PHE A 863 -15.75 20.99 -22.21
C PHE A 863 -15.66 20.59 -23.69
N SER A 864 -16.71 20.83 -24.46
CA SER A 864 -16.71 20.68 -25.91
C SER A 864 -16.99 22.04 -26.55
N GLY A 865 -16.42 22.29 -27.73
CA GLY A 865 -16.56 23.59 -28.36
C GLY A 865 -15.72 23.75 -29.62
N LYS A 866 -15.78 24.94 -30.20
CA LYS A 866 -15.05 25.31 -31.41
C LYS A 866 -14.09 26.46 -31.12
N LEU A 867 -12.84 26.28 -31.52
CA LEU A 867 -11.83 27.33 -31.51
C LEU A 867 -11.99 28.20 -32.76
N ASP A 868 -12.20 29.49 -32.59
CA ASP A 868 -12.13 30.49 -33.65
C ASP A 868 -10.82 31.27 -33.52
N GLY A 869 -9.78 30.78 -34.19
CA GLY A 869 -8.47 31.40 -34.18
C GLY A 869 -8.42 32.78 -34.84
N LEU A 870 -9.39 33.15 -35.70
CA LEU A 870 -9.47 34.48 -36.30
C LEU A 870 -10.11 35.48 -35.35
N ALA A 871 -11.17 35.08 -34.64
CA ALA A 871 -11.81 35.89 -33.62
C ALA A 871 -11.05 35.88 -32.28
N GLN A 872 -10.12 34.94 -32.09
CA GLN A 872 -9.43 34.68 -30.82
C GLN A 872 -10.43 34.35 -29.70
N GLU A 873 -11.40 33.49 -30.04
CA GLU A 873 -12.50 33.09 -29.16
C GLU A 873 -12.64 31.56 -29.13
N PHE A 874 -13.07 31.03 -27.99
CA PHE A 874 -13.50 29.65 -27.82
C PHE A 874 -15.01 29.63 -27.58
N LEU A 875 -15.75 29.02 -28.51
CA LEU A 875 -17.19 28.86 -28.42
C LEU A 875 -17.51 27.52 -27.73
N VAL A 876 -17.98 27.61 -26.49
CA VAL A 876 -18.34 26.47 -25.65
C VAL A 876 -19.72 25.94 -26.05
N GLU A 877 -19.78 24.66 -26.40
CA GLU A 877 -21.01 23.93 -26.72
C GLU A 877 -21.55 23.21 -25.47
N GLU A 878 -20.71 22.42 -24.80
CA GLU A 878 -21.04 21.68 -23.57
C GLU A 878 -19.93 21.79 -22.52
N VAL A 879 -20.29 21.57 -21.25
CA VAL A 879 -19.40 21.74 -20.09
C VAL A 879 -19.68 20.61 -19.10
N SER A 880 -18.61 19.98 -18.60
CA SER A 880 -18.67 18.95 -17.55
C SER A 880 -19.01 19.55 -16.18
N ALA A 881 -19.44 18.69 -15.27
CA ALA A 881 -19.74 19.08 -13.90
C ALA A 881 -18.44 19.40 -13.11
N ARG A 882 -18.57 20.37 -12.20
CA ARG A 882 -17.52 20.80 -11.27
C ARG A 882 -18.11 20.99 -9.86
N ASP A 883 -17.31 20.79 -8.81
CA ASP A 883 -17.77 21.01 -7.44
C ASP A 883 -18.14 22.47 -7.16
N VAL A 884 -19.13 22.64 -6.28
CA VAL A 884 -19.60 23.94 -5.79
C VAL A 884 -19.11 24.12 -4.35
N PRO A 885 -18.58 25.31 -3.96
CA PRO A 885 -18.18 25.58 -2.58
C PRO A 885 -19.30 25.28 -1.59
N ARG A 886 -19.02 24.46 -0.57
CA ARG A 886 -19.87 24.40 0.62
C ARG A 886 -19.68 25.69 1.40
N ALA A 887 -20.76 26.43 1.65
CA ALA A 887 -20.70 27.59 2.52
C ALA A 887 -20.11 27.17 3.87
N ASN A 888 -19.05 27.86 4.29
CA ASN A 888 -18.61 27.82 5.68
C ASN A 888 -19.82 28.05 6.59
N THR A 889 -19.74 27.50 7.79
CA THR A 889 -20.71 27.47 8.91
C THR A 889 -21.20 28.84 9.42
N GLU A 890 -21.23 29.87 8.58
CA GLU A 890 -21.86 31.16 8.81
C GLU A 890 -22.63 31.61 7.56
N GLY A 891 -23.82 31.05 7.33
CA GLY A 891 -24.93 31.79 6.72
C GLY A 891 -24.93 32.15 5.22
N VAL A 892 -24.02 31.66 4.37
CA VAL A 892 -23.98 32.03 2.93
C VAL A 892 -24.41 30.89 1.98
N MET A 893 -25.29 29.98 2.42
CA MET A 893 -25.97 29.01 1.53
C MET A 893 -27.19 29.61 0.80
N HIS A 894 -27.24 30.94 0.65
CA HIS A 894 -28.40 31.63 0.08
C HIS A 894 -28.22 32.17 -1.35
N ASP A 895 -27.02 32.14 -1.95
CA ASP A 895 -26.81 32.87 -3.22
C ASP A 895 -26.68 32.01 -4.49
N ALA A 896 -26.24 30.74 -4.43
CA ALA A 896 -26.02 29.95 -5.67
C ALA A 896 -27.23 29.10 -6.12
N LEU A 897 -27.94 28.47 -5.18
CA LEU A 897 -29.10 27.60 -5.49
C LEU A 897 -30.42 28.38 -5.60
N THR A 898 -30.52 29.54 -4.96
CA THR A 898 -31.73 30.37 -4.96
C THR A 898 -32.13 30.86 -6.35
N PRO A 899 -31.20 31.34 -7.21
CA PRO A 899 -31.53 31.70 -8.60
C PRO A 899 -31.99 30.50 -9.42
N LEU A 900 -31.38 29.32 -9.23
CA LEU A 900 -31.74 28.09 -9.95
C LEU A 900 -33.15 27.62 -9.54
N LEU A 901 -33.43 27.60 -8.24
CA LEU A 901 -34.76 27.30 -7.70
C LEU A 901 -35.81 28.31 -8.19
N ALA A 902 -35.48 29.60 -8.21
CA ALA A 902 -36.38 30.63 -8.73
C ALA A 902 -36.64 30.47 -10.24
N ALA A 903 -35.62 30.12 -11.03
CA ALA A 903 -35.75 29.88 -12.46
C ALA A 903 -36.59 28.63 -12.76
N LEU A 904 -36.37 27.54 -12.01
CA LEU A 904 -37.15 26.31 -12.10
C LEU A 904 -38.60 26.52 -11.68
N GLU A 905 -38.86 27.28 -10.62
CA GLU A 905 -40.22 27.62 -10.21
C GLU A 905 -40.89 28.52 -11.25
N ALA A 906 -40.19 29.52 -11.81
CA ALA A 906 -40.71 30.34 -12.90
C ALA A 906 -40.97 29.53 -14.19
N TRP A 907 -40.17 28.50 -14.48
CA TRP A 907 -40.40 27.59 -15.59
C TRP A 907 -41.61 26.69 -15.36
N LYS A 908 -41.74 26.13 -14.15
CA LYS A 908 -42.92 25.37 -13.71
C LYS A 908 -44.20 26.20 -13.82
N GLN A 909 -44.19 27.46 -13.38
CA GLN A 909 -45.33 28.36 -13.51
C GLN A 909 -45.69 28.63 -14.98
N ARG A 910 -44.68 28.84 -15.85
CA ARG A 910 -44.91 29.01 -17.30
C ARG A 910 -45.47 27.75 -17.96
N ALA A 911 -44.94 26.57 -17.62
CA ALA A 911 -45.43 25.30 -18.13
C ALA A 911 -46.88 25.05 -17.67
N HIS A 912 -47.19 25.34 -16.41
CA HIS A 912 -48.55 25.22 -15.87
C HIS A 912 -49.53 26.17 -16.57
N GLY A 913 -49.12 27.42 -16.82
CA GLY A 913 -49.92 28.39 -17.58
C GLY A 913 -50.17 27.95 -19.03
N ALA A 914 -49.16 27.39 -19.71
CA ALA A 914 -49.31 26.87 -21.07
C ALA A 914 -50.30 25.69 -21.14
N VAL A 915 -50.25 24.78 -20.16
CA VAL A 915 -51.22 23.67 -20.04
C VAL A 915 -52.64 24.20 -19.84
N GLN A 916 -52.83 25.17 -18.94
CA GLN A 916 -54.16 25.78 -18.71
C GLN A 916 -54.71 26.48 -19.96
N MET A 917 -53.86 27.16 -20.73
CA MET A 917 -54.26 27.77 -22.00
C MET A 917 -54.65 26.73 -23.06
N LEU A 918 -53.90 25.63 -23.15
CA LEU A 918 -54.23 24.51 -24.04
C LEU A 918 -55.56 23.85 -23.65
N ASP A 919 -55.80 23.62 -22.36
CA ASP A 919 -57.06 23.05 -21.87
C ASP A 919 -58.25 23.97 -22.15
N ALA A 920 -58.09 25.28 -21.96
CA ALA A 920 -59.12 26.27 -22.29
C ALA A 920 -59.41 26.30 -23.80
N HIS A 921 -58.37 26.22 -24.64
CA HIS A 921 -58.53 26.20 -26.09
C HIS A 921 -59.22 24.90 -26.54
N ILE A 922 -58.85 23.74 -25.99
CA ILE A 922 -59.51 22.45 -26.28
C ILE A 922 -60.99 22.51 -25.87
N ALA A 923 -61.32 23.11 -24.72
CA ALA A 923 -62.70 23.27 -24.27
C ALA A 923 -63.50 24.15 -25.24
N GLN A 924 -62.94 25.29 -25.65
CA GLN A 924 -63.57 26.20 -26.61
C GLN A 924 -63.78 25.53 -27.97
N THR A 925 -62.77 24.86 -28.52
CA THR A 925 -62.88 24.14 -29.80
C THR A 925 -63.90 23.00 -29.73
N ARG A 926 -64.05 22.32 -28.59
CA ARG A 926 -65.09 21.30 -28.38
C ARG A 926 -66.49 21.91 -28.36
N GLU A 927 -66.66 23.06 -27.73
CA GLU A 927 -67.94 23.76 -27.67
C GLU A 927 -68.34 24.31 -29.04
N GLU A 928 -67.40 24.91 -29.78
CA GLU A 928 -67.58 25.36 -31.17
C GLU A 928 -67.89 24.19 -32.13
N SER A 929 -67.23 23.04 -31.93
CA SER A 929 -67.48 21.81 -32.70
C SER A 929 -68.86 21.22 -32.40
N ALA A 930 -69.29 21.21 -31.13
CA ALA A 930 -70.61 20.75 -30.73
C ALA A 930 -71.72 21.65 -31.30
N SER A 931 -71.56 22.96 -31.19
CA SER A 931 -72.48 23.94 -31.77
C SER A 931 -72.55 23.83 -33.31
N SER A 932 -71.41 23.65 -33.97
CA SER A 932 -71.35 23.42 -35.43
C SER A 932 -71.99 22.10 -35.87
N ALA A 933 -71.87 21.04 -35.06
CA ALA A 933 -72.53 19.76 -35.33
C ALA A 933 -74.05 19.86 -35.20
N GLU A 934 -74.54 20.59 -34.19
CA GLU A 934 -75.97 20.83 -33.98
C GLU A 934 -76.56 21.72 -35.09
N ALA A 935 -75.82 22.74 -35.53
CA ALA A 935 -76.18 23.57 -36.68
C ALA A 935 -76.20 22.77 -38.00
N ARG A 936 -75.25 21.85 -38.21
CA ARG A 936 -75.23 20.96 -39.39
C ARG A 936 -76.38 19.96 -39.39
N ALA A 937 -76.74 19.38 -38.23
CA ALA A 937 -77.89 18.49 -38.10
C ALA A 937 -79.20 19.23 -38.44
N THR A 938 -79.38 20.43 -37.89
CA THR A 938 -80.56 21.27 -38.16
C THR A 938 -80.65 21.67 -39.64
N ASN A 939 -79.54 22.10 -40.25
CA ASN A 939 -79.50 22.42 -41.68
C ASN A 939 -79.75 21.19 -42.56
N HIS A 940 -79.28 20.01 -42.16
CA HIS A 940 -79.53 18.76 -42.88
C HIS A 940 -81.02 18.40 -42.89
N ASP A 941 -81.69 18.49 -41.74
CA ASP A 941 -83.12 18.22 -41.62
C ASP A 941 -83.97 19.21 -42.43
N GLU A 942 -83.60 20.49 -42.45
CA GLU A 942 -84.27 21.49 -43.30
C GLU A 942 -84.07 21.22 -44.79
N LEU A 943 -82.86 20.80 -45.20
CA LEU A 943 -82.55 20.45 -46.60
C LEU A 943 -83.32 19.21 -47.06
N VAL A 944 -83.41 18.18 -46.21
CA VAL A 944 -84.19 16.97 -46.46
C VAL A 944 -85.68 17.31 -46.57
N ARG A 945 -86.21 18.20 -45.72
CA ARG A 945 -87.60 18.65 -45.82
C ARG A 945 -87.87 19.40 -47.13
N ALA A 946 -86.99 20.34 -47.49
CA ALA A 946 -87.11 21.12 -48.73
C ALA A 946 -87.02 20.24 -50.00
N LEU A 947 -86.14 19.24 -50.01
CA LEU A 947 -86.02 18.27 -51.11
C LEU A 947 -87.26 17.37 -51.24
N THR A 948 -87.86 17.00 -50.11
CA THR A 948 -89.08 16.18 -50.08
C THR A 948 -90.29 16.98 -50.60
N GLU A 949 -90.42 18.25 -50.21
CA GLU A 949 -91.44 19.16 -50.73
C GLU A 949 -91.26 19.46 -52.23
N ALA A 950 -90.03 19.66 -52.70
CA ALA A 950 -89.73 19.87 -54.11
C ALA A 950 -90.05 18.64 -54.98
N ARG A 951 -89.78 17.42 -54.48
CA ARG A 951 -90.18 16.17 -55.15
C ARG A 951 -91.70 16.02 -55.23
N ALA A 952 -92.42 16.39 -54.16
CA ALA A 952 -93.88 16.35 -54.15
C ALA A 952 -94.51 17.39 -55.11
N ALA A 953 -93.90 18.57 -55.25
CA ALA A 953 -94.32 19.59 -56.20
C ALA A 953 -94.09 19.15 -57.65
N ASN A 954 -92.92 18.55 -57.95
CA ASN A 954 -92.57 18.12 -59.30
C ASN A 954 -93.45 16.93 -59.79
N ALA A 955 -93.89 16.06 -58.88
CA ALA A 955 -94.81 14.96 -59.17
C ALA A 955 -96.24 15.43 -59.49
N ARG A 956 -96.64 16.64 -59.09
CA ARG A 956 -97.97 17.20 -59.41
C ARG A 956 -98.04 17.88 -60.80
N THR A 957 -96.91 18.23 -61.40
CA THR A 957 -96.84 18.95 -62.69
C THR A 957 -96.79 18.07 -63.94
N GLN A 958 -96.61 16.74 -63.82
CA GLN A 958 -96.60 15.83 -64.99
C GLN A 958 -98.00 15.36 -65.46
N ARG A 959 -99.09 15.98 -64.97
CA ARG A 959 -100.47 15.64 -65.37
C ARG A 959 -101.34 16.87 -65.64
N THR A 960 -101.01 17.73 -66.60
CA THR A 960 -101.97 18.57 -67.37
C THR A 960 -101.27 19.24 -68.56
N THR A 961 -102.00 19.36 -69.66
CA THR A 961 -101.59 19.61 -71.06
C THR A 961 -101.29 21.08 -71.45
N ASP A 962 -100.55 21.20 -72.56
CA ASP A 962 -100.46 22.32 -73.52
C ASP A 962 -99.81 23.66 -73.12
N GLY A 963 -98.66 23.92 -73.77
CA GLY A 963 -98.33 25.21 -74.39
C GLY A 963 -98.24 26.45 -73.51
N GLU A 964 -97.16 26.56 -72.72
CA GLU A 964 -96.26 27.74 -72.60
C GLU A 964 -95.17 27.43 -71.54
N PRO A 965 -93.93 27.93 -71.69
CA PRO A 965 -92.84 27.61 -70.78
C PRO A 965 -93.00 28.40 -69.47
N MET A 966 -93.38 27.72 -68.39
CA MET A 966 -93.47 28.37 -67.08
C MET A 966 -92.13 28.30 -66.32
N ASP A 967 -91.74 29.48 -65.84
CA ASP A 967 -90.53 29.89 -65.13
C ASP A 967 -90.37 29.16 -63.77
N ILE A 968 -89.86 27.92 -63.80
CA ILE A 968 -89.44 27.10 -62.63
C ILE A 968 -88.18 27.62 -61.87
N PRO A 969 -87.35 28.59 -62.33
CA PRO A 969 -86.17 29.03 -61.59
C PRO A 969 -86.45 29.70 -60.24
N ARG A 970 -87.50 30.51 -60.05
CA ARG A 970 -87.56 31.41 -58.89
C ARG A 970 -87.88 30.77 -57.55
N TYR A 971 -88.74 29.75 -57.50
CA TYR A 971 -89.09 29.09 -56.23
C TYR A 971 -87.98 28.14 -55.76
N VAL A 972 -87.41 27.36 -56.68
CA VAL A 972 -86.30 26.43 -56.42
C VAL A 972 -84.99 27.17 -56.14
N PHE A 973 -84.68 28.27 -56.85
CA PHE A 973 -83.53 29.12 -56.48
C PHE A 973 -83.73 29.80 -55.12
N SER A 974 -84.95 30.21 -54.74
CA SER A 974 -85.16 30.85 -53.43
C SER A 974 -84.96 29.89 -52.26
N LEU A 975 -85.31 28.61 -52.44
CA LEU A 975 -85.11 27.54 -51.45
C LEU A 975 -83.63 27.11 -51.37
N ILE A 976 -82.95 26.97 -52.51
CA ILE A 976 -81.50 26.67 -52.53
C ILE A 976 -80.68 27.83 -51.97
N LYS A 977 -81.07 29.09 -52.23
CA LYS A 977 -80.38 30.29 -51.72
C LYS A 977 -80.58 30.51 -50.21
N ARG A 978 -81.70 30.03 -49.64
CA ARG A 978 -81.86 29.98 -48.16
C ARG A 978 -80.98 28.90 -47.52
N ALA A 979 -80.84 27.74 -48.17
CA ALA A 979 -79.98 26.65 -47.68
C ALA A 979 -78.47 26.92 -47.84
N THR A 980 -78.05 27.73 -48.84
CA THR A 980 -76.63 28.08 -49.08
C THR A 980 -76.15 29.31 -48.32
N ASN A 981 -77.04 30.17 -47.81
CA ASN A 981 -76.66 31.33 -46.99
C ASN A 981 -76.44 30.98 -45.50
N ALA A 982 -76.72 29.76 -45.07
CA ALA A 982 -76.48 29.29 -43.70
C ALA A 982 -75.08 28.67 -43.48
N SER A 983 -74.24 28.58 -44.53
CA SER A 983 -72.89 28.00 -44.46
C SER A 983 -71.75 29.02 -44.47
N THR A 984 -72.06 30.31 -44.30
CA THR A 984 -71.04 31.36 -44.16
C THR A 984 -70.92 31.77 -42.69
N PHE A 985 -70.20 30.98 -41.91
CA PHE A 985 -69.47 31.47 -40.74
C PHE A 985 -68.00 31.06 -40.89
N GLN A 986 -67.14 32.06 -40.73
CA GLN A 986 -65.69 32.04 -40.90
C GLN A 986 -64.99 31.21 -39.83
N THR A 987 -63.83 30.66 -40.24
CA THR A 987 -62.66 30.20 -39.44
C THR A 987 -62.89 29.16 -38.37
#